data_AF-A0AAV0S383-F1
#
_entry.id   AF-A0AAV0S383-F1
#
_cell.length_a   1.000
_cell.length_b   1.000
_cell.length_c   1.000
_cell.angle_alpha   90.00
_cell.angle_beta   90.00
_cell.angle_gamma   90.00
#
_symmetry.space_group_name_H-M   'P 1'
#
loop_
_entity.id
_entity.type
_entity.pdbx_description
1 polymer ?
#
loop_
_entity_poly.entity_id
_entity_poly.type
_entity_poly.pdbx_seq_one_letter_code
_entity_poly.pdbx_strand_id
1 'polypeptide(L)'
;MAVKSVPNSFTLPLISFLLLLLTRSDSAPQPFRRDPGHPQWHHGAFHDVRESVRSDVRRMLHTRAEVPFQVPLEVNVVLVGFNGDGGYRYSLDVQKLEEFLKLSFPTHRPSCLETGELLDIEHHLIYNVFPAGQPEMIALEKALKEAMVPAGTARETDFGREVPLFEVEATAVEPIFHKFYSYIFDTDTMGFAQHTEPDRPNPASIFVVNFDKVRMDPRNKEVDLDKLMFNTIDQLSEEDMKKQEGDYIYRYRYNGGGATQVWLSSDRFVVIDLSAGPCTYGKIETEEGSVSTRTMPRIRNVVLSKGSAVGTISDHSSHEIFVGHLSSLISTTVEHVVAPDVRFESADLTTRLLIPIIVLQNHNRYNIMQAGHNYSIDTTEIESELRKMVHNEQEVVVIGGSHALHRHEKLAIAVSKAMRGHSLQETRKDGRFHVHTKTYLDGAMLKEEMERSADVLAAGLLEVADPSLSSIYFLKQHWDDESDGSTDSILKHKPLWAGYEFNRGKRKEKKQGDIYRTYGTRVVPVFVLSLADVDPQLMMEEESLVWTSNDVVIVLQHQADAVPLSYVSEIDRRTALPSLSQRHIMAGLASAVGGLSAPYEKASHVHERPVVNWLLAAGCHPFGPFSNSSRTSKLLQDVALRNTIYARVDAALHKIRDTSEIVQVFASEHLKTPLGEPVRAKKNKTTTELWLEKFYKKTTNLPEPFPHELVERLEKYLDNLEEQLVDLSSLLYDHRLQDAHLNSSEILQSSIFTQQYVEHVLSSEKEKMKCCKIEYKYPYHSSQTYVYGGILLAGFVVYFLVIFFSNPVRI
;
A
#
# COMPACT_ATOMS: atom_id res chain seq x y z
N MET A 1 -28.71 -83.60 -36.36
CA MET A 1 -29.29 -82.87 -35.22
C MET A 1 -29.18 -81.38 -35.51
N ALA A 2 -30.32 -80.72 -35.65
CA ALA A 2 -30.42 -79.29 -35.94
C ALA A 2 -30.17 -78.48 -34.66
N VAL A 3 -29.43 -77.37 -34.76
CA VAL A 3 -29.55 -76.26 -33.81
C VAL A 3 -29.73 -74.99 -34.63
N LYS A 4 -30.92 -74.41 -34.45
CA LYS A 4 -31.41 -73.20 -35.12
C LYS A 4 -30.80 -71.96 -34.47
N SER A 5 -30.51 -70.97 -35.31
CA SER A 5 -30.24 -69.58 -34.99
C SER A 5 -31.44 -68.89 -34.34
N VAL A 6 -31.19 -68.09 -33.29
CA VAL A 6 -32.12 -67.07 -32.76
C VAL A 6 -31.45 -65.70 -32.96
N PRO A 7 -32.15 -64.66 -33.47
CA PRO A 7 -31.54 -63.38 -33.79
C PRO A 7 -31.53 -62.42 -32.58
N ASN A 8 -30.39 -61.76 -32.39
CA ASN A 8 -30.20 -60.59 -31.52
C ASN A 8 -31.18 -59.47 -31.90
N SER A 9 -32.18 -59.21 -31.05
CA SER A 9 -33.10 -58.08 -31.23
C SER A 9 -33.43 -57.34 -29.91
N PHE A 10 -32.70 -57.60 -28.82
CA PHE A 10 -32.93 -56.94 -27.52
C PHE A 10 -31.85 -55.93 -27.10
N THR A 11 -30.81 -55.69 -27.89
CA THR A 11 -29.69 -54.81 -27.49
C THR A 11 -29.86 -53.35 -27.88
N LEU A 12 -30.68 -53.01 -28.88
CA LEU A 12 -30.89 -51.61 -29.29
C LEU A 12 -31.78 -50.75 -28.36
N PRO A 13 -32.88 -51.24 -27.74
CA PRO A 13 -33.67 -50.39 -26.87
C PRO A 13 -32.98 -50.16 -25.52
N LEU A 14 -32.14 -51.10 -25.06
CA LEU A 14 -31.40 -50.99 -23.81
C LEU A 14 -30.26 -49.95 -23.90
N ILE A 15 -29.57 -49.88 -25.04
CA ILE A 15 -28.52 -48.89 -25.30
C ILE A 15 -29.12 -47.50 -25.49
N SER A 16 -30.27 -47.39 -26.16
CA SER A 16 -30.99 -46.10 -26.28
C SER A 16 -31.52 -45.61 -24.93
N PHE A 17 -32.01 -46.51 -24.06
CA PHE A 17 -32.43 -46.18 -22.69
C PHE A 17 -31.24 -45.81 -21.79
N LEU A 18 -30.07 -46.46 -21.95
CA LEU A 18 -28.83 -46.09 -21.25
C LEU A 18 -28.25 -44.74 -21.73
N LEU A 19 -28.33 -44.42 -23.02
CA LEU A 19 -27.93 -43.11 -23.57
C LEU A 19 -28.91 -41.99 -23.18
N LEU A 20 -30.19 -42.29 -23.04
CA LEU A 20 -31.20 -41.36 -22.49
C LEU A 20 -31.03 -41.15 -20.96
N LEU A 21 -30.53 -42.15 -20.22
CA LEU A 21 -30.16 -42.01 -18.80
C LEU A 21 -28.84 -41.24 -18.61
N LEU A 22 -27.90 -41.32 -19.56
CA LEU A 22 -26.64 -40.56 -19.54
C LEU A 22 -26.81 -39.08 -19.95
N THR A 23 -27.95 -38.69 -20.52
CA THR A 23 -28.23 -37.31 -20.95
C THR A 23 -29.18 -36.54 -20.03
N ARG A 24 -29.56 -37.14 -18.89
CA ARG A 24 -30.33 -36.49 -17.81
C ARG A 24 -29.77 -36.86 -16.44
N SER A 25 -28.49 -36.55 -16.24
CA SER A 25 -28.01 -36.20 -14.92
C SER A 25 -28.17 -34.68 -14.82
N ASP A 26 -29.35 -34.20 -14.41
CA ASP A 26 -29.46 -32.85 -13.85
C ASP A 26 -28.62 -32.87 -12.57
N SER A 27 -27.33 -32.56 -12.70
CA SER A 27 -26.46 -32.29 -11.57
C SER A 27 -27.17 -31.22 -10.72
N ALA A 28 -27.38 -31.49 -9.43
CA ALA A 28 -28.02 -30.54 -8.54
C ALA A 28 -27.37 -29.14 -8.72
N PRO A 29 -28.16 -28.08 -8.89
CA PRO A 29 -27.63 -26.74 -9.11
C PRO A 29 -26.74 -26.36 -7.92
N GLN A 30 -25.53 -25.85 -8.22
CA GLN A 30 -24.50 -25.50 -7.25
C GLN A 30 -24.30 -23.97 -7.22
N PRO A 31 -23.99 -23.38 -6.05
CA PRO A 31 -23.97 -21.92 -5.89
C PRO A 31 -22.84 -21.20 -6.64
N PHE A 32 -21.78 -21.89 -7.05
CA PHE A 32 -20.65 -21.31 -7.79
C PHE A 32 -20.53 -21.90 -9.20
N ARG A 33 -21.66 -22.22 -9.80
CA ARG A 33 -21.71 -22.78 -11.16
C ARG A 33 -21.80 -21.67 -12.18
N ARG A 34 -20.94 -21.73 -13.20
CA ARG A 34 -20.97 -20.82 -14.35
C ARG A 34 -21.85 -21.41 -15.44
N ASP A 35 -23.05 -20.85 -15.61
CA ASP A 35 -23.91 -21.15 -16.75
C ASP A 35 -23.64 -20.18 -17.91
N PRO A 36 -23.86 -20.58 -19.19
CA PRO A 36 -23.63 -19.71 -20.34
C PRO A 36 -24.44 -18.40 -20.24
N GLY A 37 -23.75 -17.25 -20.30
CA GLY A 37 -24.38 -15.93 -20.18
C GLY A 37 -24.22 -15.24 -18.82
N HIS A 38 -23.50 -15.84 -17.87
CA HIS A 38 -23.16 -15.17 -16.62
C HIS A 38 -22.32 -13.91 -16.88
N PRO A 39 -22.60 -12.76 -16.23
CA PRO A 39 -21.77 -11.56 -16.37
C PRO A 39 -20.32 -11.89 -16.02
N GLN A 40 -19.41 -11.51 -16.92
CA GLN A 40 -17.98 -11.71 -16.76
C GLN A 40 -17.34 -10.41 -16.28
N TRP A 41 -16.36 -10.53 -15.39
CA TRP A 41 -15.44 -9.43 -15.14
C TRP A 41 -14.71 -9.09 -16.44
N HIS A 42 -14.74 -7.82 -16.81
CA HIS A 42 -14.06 -7.29 -17.99
C HIS A 42 -12.88 -6.44 -17.55
N HIS A 43 -11.67 -6.93 -17.83
CA HIS A 43 -10.42 -6.20 -17.65
C HIS A 43 -10.00 -5.62 -19.00
N GLY A 44 -9.88 -4.30 -19.10
CA GLY A 44 -9.62 -3.63 -20.39
C GLY A 44 -9.91 -2.13 -20.45
N ALA A 45 -10.33 -1.52 -19.34
CA ALA A 45 -10.56 -0.08 -19.23
C ALA A 45 -9.30 0.75 -19.53
N PHE A 46 -8.10 0.17 -19.46
CA PHE A 46 -6.86 0.85 -19.82
C PHE A 46 -6.85 1.37 -21.26
N HIS A 47 -7.44 0.64 -22.20
CA HIS A 47 -7.49 1.06 -23.61
C HIS A 47 -8.24 2.39 -23.78
N ASP A 48 -9.24 2.65 -22.94
CA ASP A 48 -10.04 3.87 -22.99
C ASP A 48 -9.29 5.08 -22.42
N VAL A 49 -8.37 4.85 -21.47
CA VAL A 49 -7.61 5.93 -20.78
C VAL A 49 -6.19 6.13 -21.29
N ARG A 50 -5.65 5.20 -22.10
CA ARG A 50 -4.25 5.22 -22.56
C ARG A 50 -3.82 6.55 -23.20
N GLU A 51 -4.63 7.13 -24.07
CA GLU A 51 -4.30 8.41 -24.72
C GLU A 51 -4.35 9.59 -23.73
N SER A 52 -5.21 9.52 -22.71
CA SER A 52 -5.20 10.49 -21.60
C SER A 52 -3.90 10.37 -20.81
N VAL A 53 -3.51 9.15 -20.44
CA VAL A 53 -2.25 8.89 -19.72
C VAL A 53 -1.05 9.42 -20.51
N ARG A 54 -0.96 9.15 -21.81
CA ARG A 54 0.11 9.69 -22.66
C ARG A 54 0.13 11.22 -22.64
N SER A 55 -1.02 11.86 -22.82
CA SER A 55 -1.15 13.33 -22.77
C SER A 55 -0.69 13.89 -21.40
N ASP A 56 -1.04 13.21 -20.32
CA ASP A 56 -0.68 13.62 -18.95
C ASP A 56 0.81 13.42 -18.66
N VAL A 57 1.41 12.29 -19.08
CA VAL A 57 2.86 12.04 -19.00
C VAL A 57 3.62 13.09 -19.79
N ARG A 58 3.20 13.38 -21.02
CA ARG A 58 3.80 14.44 -21.84
C ARG A 58 3.73 15.79 -21.14
N ARG A 59 2.58 16.13 -20.57
CA ARG A 59 2.43 17.37 -19.79
C ARG A 59 3.38 17.38 -18.60
N MET A 60 3.50 16.29 -17.85
CA MET A 60 4.39 16.15 -16.71
C MET A 60 5.85 16.38 -17.08
N LEU A 61 6.36 15.70 -18.10
CA LEU A 61 7.78 15.79 -18.50
C LEU A 61 8.19 17.15 -19.07
N HIS A 62 7.22 17.93 -19.55
CA HIS A 62 7.48 19.20 -20.24
C HIS A 62 6.95 20.44 -19.54
N THR A 63 6.28 20.31 -18.40
CA THR A 63 5.77 21.44 -17.60
C THR A 63 6.62 21.62 -16.35
N ARG A 64 6.69 22.86 -15.84
CA ARG A 64 7.35 23.18 -14.56
C ARG A 64 6.51 22.78 -13.33
N ALA A 65 5.25 22.44 -13.54
CA ALA A 65 4.35 22.11 -12.45
C ALA A 65 4.63 20.67 -12.01
N GLU A 66 4.59 20.44 -10.70
CA GLU A 66 4.64 19.10 -10.09
C GLU A 66 3.31 18.39 -10.41
N VAL A 67 3.24 17.85 -11.63
CA VAL A 67 2.14 17.00 -12.07
C VAL A 67 2.53 15.57 -11.71
N PRO A 68 1.73 14.84 -10.91
CA PRO A 68 2.03 13.45 -10.58
C PRO A 68 1.77 12.53 -11.78
N PHE A 69 2.49 11.42 -11.82
CA PHE A 69 2.31 10.35 -12.81
C PHE A 69 1.00 9.61 -12.56
N GLN A 70 0.11 9.62 -13.56
CA GLN A 70 -1.23 9.02 -13.44
C GLN A 70 -1.20 7.52 -13.73
N VAL A 71 -1.66 6.71 -12.78
CA VAL A 71 -1.76 5.25 -12.89
C VAL A 71 -3.21 4.81 -12.66
N PRO A 72 -3.90 4.25 -13.66
CA PRO A 72 -5.24 3.73 -13.45
C PRO A 72 -5.21 2.51 -12.54
N LEU A 73 -6.16 2.44 -11.60
CA LEU A 73 -6.27 1.37 -10.61
C LEU A 73 -7.71 0.88 -10.53
N GLU A 74 -7.93 -0.41 -10.81
CA GLU A 74 -9.25 -1.02 -10.68
C GLU A 74 -9.60 -1.32 -9.22
N VAL A 75 -10.80 -0.90 -8.81
CA VAL A 75 -11.36 -1.18 -7.48
C VAL A 75 -12.65 -1.98 -7.65
N ASN A 76 -12.57 -3.29 -7.39
CA ASN A 76 -13.72 -4.18 -7.53
C ASN A 76 -14.52 -4.27 -6.22
N VAL A 77 -15.77 -3.84 -6.22
CA VAL A 77 -16.67 -3.87 -5.06
C VAL A 77 -17.75 -4.92 -5.31
N VAL A 78 -17.82 -5.95 -4.48
CA VAL A 78 -18.81 -7.02 -4.61
C VAL A 78 -19.88 -6.85 -3.54
N LEU A 79 -21.11 -6.61 -3.95
CA LEU A 79 -22.26 -6.41 -3.08
C LEU A 79 -23.00 -7.75 -2.88
N VAL A 80 -23.00 -8.26 -1.64
CA VAL A 80 -23.66 -9.51 -1.28
C VAL A 80 -24.90 -9.23 -0.42
N GLY A 81 -26.08 -9.69 -0.86
CA GLY A 81 -27.33 -9.48 -0.13
C GLY A 81 -27.97 -8.10 -0.34
N PHE A 82 -27.69 -7.45 -1.47
CA PHE A 82 -28.22 -6.13 -1.85
C PHE A 82 -29.19 -6.20 -3.05
N ASN A 83 -29.70 -7.39 -3.38
CA ASN A 83 -30.66 -7.59 -4.47
C ASN A 83 -32.08 -7.84 -3.95
N GLY A 84 -32.38 -7.41 -2.73
CA GLY A 84 -33.65 -7.71 -2.07
C GLY A 84 -33.73 -9.14 -1.52
N ASP A 85 -32.60 -9.84 -1.43
CA ASP A 85 -32.46 -11.24 -1.02
C ASP A 85 -31.83 -11.38 0.38
N GLY A 86 -30.95 -10.45 0.76
CA GLY A 86 -30.28 -10.39 2.06
C GLY A 86 -31.09 -9.74 3.19
N GLY A 87 -30.38 -9.21 4.18
CA GLY A 87 -30.96 -8.55 5.35
C GLY A 87 -31.91 -7.41 4.98
N TYR A 88 -33.05 -7.33 5.68
CA TYR A 88 -34.11 -6.32 5.46
C TYR A 88 -34.72 -6.32 4.04
N ARG A 89 -34.39 -7.30 3.19
CA ARG A 89 -34.69 -7.27 1.74
C ARG A 89 -34.25 -5.94 1.12
N TYR A 90 -33.14 -5.39 1.61
CA TYR A 90 -32.63 -4.12 1.15
C TYR A 90 -32.06 -4.27 -0.27
N SER A 91 -32.38 -3.32 -1.14
CA SER A 91 -31.85 -3.28 -2.50
C SER A 91 -31.06 -2.01 -2.72
N LEU A 92 -29.88 -2.14 -3.34
CA LEU A 92 -29.00 -1.04 -3.69
C LEU A 92 -28.79 -0.99 -5.20
N ASP A 93 -28.96 0.18 -5.79
CA ASP A 93 -28.74 0.41 -7.21
C ASP A 93 -27.23 0.45 -7.50
N VAL A 94 -26.75 -0.60 -8.17
CA VAL A 94 -25.33 -0.81 -8.48
C VAL A 94 -24.76 0.33 -9.32
N GLN A 95 -25.49 0.77 -10.35
CA GLN A 95 -25.02 1.80 -11.28
C GLN A 95 -24.90 3.15 -10.57
N LYS A 96 -25.87 3.49 -9.73
CA LYS A 96 -25.82 4.73 -8.94
C LYS A 96 -24.69 4.73 -7.93
N LEU A 97 -24.40 3.61 -7.28
CA LEU A 97 -23.26 3.52 -6.36
C LEU A 97 -21.94 3.70 -7.12
N GLU A 98 -21.80 3.03 -8.27
CA GLU A 98 -20.61 3.13 -9.11
C GLU A 98 -20.38 4.58 -9.61
N GLU A 99 -21.43 5.24 -10.11
CA GLU A 99 -21.38 6.66 -10.50
C GLU A 99 -21.02 7.56 -9.33
N PHE A 100 -21.62 7.32 -8.15
CA PHE A 100 -21.34 8.10 -6.94
C PHE A 100 -19.88 7.96 -6.49
N LEU A 101 -19.32 6.74 -6.53
CA LEU A 101 -17.91 6.49 -6.22
C LEU A 101 -16.99 7.20 -7.22
N LYS A 102 -17.28 7.08 -8.52
CA LYS A 102 -16.52 7.74 -9.60
C LYS A 102 -16.51 9.27 -9.46
N LEU A 103 -17.63 9.87 -9.07
CA LEU A 103 -17.74 11.33 -8.89
C LEU A 103 -17.12 11.82 -7.58
N SER A 104 -17.23 11.04 -6.50
CA SER A 104 -16.83 11.48 -5.15
C SER A 104 -15.35 11.21 -4.86
N PHE A 105 -14.81 10.09 -5.38
CA PHE A 105 -13.46 9.62 -5.10
C PHE A 105 -12.74 9.21 -6.41
N PRO A 106 -12.55 10.14 -7.36
CA PRO A 106 -11.98 9.82 -8.68
C PRO A 106 -10.49 9.48 -8.62
N THR A 107 -9.74 10.06 -7.68
CA THR A 107 -8.30 9.86 -7.56
C THR A 107 -7.86 9.60 -6.13
N HIS A 108 -6.69 8.99 -5.98
CA HIS A 108 -6.00 8.80 -4.71
C HIS A 108 -4.49 8.89 -4.88
N ARG A 109 -3.82 9.68 -4.03
CA ARG A 109 -2.37 9.92 -4.09
C ARG A 109 -1.73 9.42 -2.79
N PRO A 110 -0.97 8.30 -2.82
CA PRO A 110 -0.26 7.81 -1.65
C PRO A 110 0.85 8.78 -1.21
N SER A 111 1.16 8.74 0.08
CA SER A 111 2.27 9.47 0.71
C SER A 111 3.33 8.50 1.23
N CYS A 112 4.50 9.03 1.56
CA CYS A 112 5.48 8.32 2.38
C CYS A 112 5.26 8.64 3.85
N LEU A 113 5.11 7.61 4.69
CA LEU A 113 4.88 7.79 6.13
C LEU A 113 6.09 8.33 6.89
N GLU A 114 7.31 8.08 6.40
CA GLU A 114 8.55 8.55 7.03
C GLU A 114 8.75 10.06 6.83
N THR A 115 8.58 10.53 5.59
CA THR A 115 8.77 11.95 5.24
C THR A 115 7.49 12.77 5.44
N GLY A 116 6.33 12.11 5.37
CA GLY A 116 5.03 12.76 5.31
C GLY A 116 4.71 13.35 3.93
N GLU A 117 5.57 13.21 2.92
CA GLU A 117 5.41 13.82 1.60
C GLU A 117 4.56 12.97 0.64
N LEU A 118 3.89 13.61 -0.33
CA LEU A 118 3.10 12.90 -1.34
C LEU A 118 4.01 12.34 -2.43
N LEU A 119 3.84 11.05 -2.78
CA LEU A 119 4.58 10.44 -3.88
C LEU A 119 4.19 11.07 -5.21
N ASP A 120 5.09 11.14 -6.19
CA ASP A 120 4.86 11.62 -7.55
C ASP A 120 4.01 10.68 -8.42
N ILE A 121 3.12 9.90 -7.80
CA ILE A 121 2.24 8.92 -8.43
C ILE A 121 0.82 9.15 -7.89
N GLU A 122 -0.15 9.30 -8.79
CA GLU A 122 -1.56 9.45 -8.44
C GLU A 122 -2.38 8.37 -9.14
N HIS A 123 -3.26 7.72 -8.37
CA HIS A 123 -4.18 6.71 -8.89
C HIS A 123 -5.43 7.36 -9.46
N HIS A 124 -5.78 7.00 -10.69
CA HIS A 124 -7.11 7.23 -11.22
C HIS A 124 -7.96 5.99 -10.95
N LEU A 125 -8.95 6.11 -10.06
CA LEU A 125 -9.70 4.98 -9.53
C LEU A 125 -10.84 4.58 -10.48
N ILE A 126 -10.80 3.35 -10.96
CA ILE A 126 -11.81 2.76 -11.84
C ILE A 126 -12.63 1.77 -11.02
N TYR A 127 -13.79 2.21 -10.54
CA TYR A 127 -14.68 1.35 -9.75
C TYR A 127 -15.50 0.42 -10.63
N ASN A 128 -15.49 -0.86 -10.26
CA ASN A 128 -16.36 -1.89 -10.81
C ASN A 128 -17.24 -2.46 -9.68
N VAL A 129 -18.56 -2.26 -9.75
CA VAL A 129 -19.48 -2.74 -8.71
C VAL A 129 -20.26 -3.96 -9.20
N PHE A 130 -20.15 -5.08 -8.49
CA PHE A 130 -20.75 -6.37 -8.86
C PHE A 130 -21.85 -6.77 -7.87
N PRO A 131 -23.08 -7.03 -8.31
CA PRO A 131 -24.08 -7.67 -7.46
C PRO A 131 -23.84 -9.18 -7.40
N ALA A 132 -23.83 -9.76 -6.21
CA ALA A 132 -23.84 -11.20 -6.02
C ALA A 132 -25.26 -11.76 -6.24
N GLY A 133 -25.37 -12.98 -6.75
CA GLY A 133 -26.63 -13.67 -6.85
C GLY A 133 -27.09 -14.28 -5.52
N GLN A 134 -28.34 -14.72 -5.50
CA GLN A 134 -28.96 -15.37 -4.35
C GLN A 134 -28.26 -16.70 -3.97
N PRO A 135 -27.89 -17.59 -4.90
CA PRO A 135 -27.20 -18.84 -4.55
C PRO A 135 -25.87 -18.60 -3.83
N GLU A 136 -25.07 -17.63 -4.29
CA GLU A 136 -23.78 -17.26 -3.72
C GLU A 136 -23.97 -16.70 -2.30
N MET A 137 -24.94 -15.80 -2.13
CA MET A 137 -25.29 -15.22 -0.83
C MET A 137 -25.75 -16.30 0.16
N ILE A 138 -26.65 -17.19 -0.23
CA ILE A 138 -27.17 -18.25 0.64
C ILE A 138 -26.06 -19.25 1.01
N ALA A 139 -25.11 -19.53 0.11
CA ALA A 139 -23.96 -20.38 0.42
C ALA A 139 -23.05 -19.75 1.49
N LEU A 140 -22.86 -18.43 1.45
CA LEU A 140 -22.15 -17.70 2.49
C LEU A 140 -22.92 -17.69 3.82
N GLU A 141 -24.23 -17.41 3.80
CA GLU A 141 -25.09 -17.46 5.00
C GLU A 141 -25.03 -18.83 5.68
N LYS A 142 -25.04 -19.91 4.89
CA LYS A 142 -24.91 -21.28 5.39
C LYS A 142 -23.57 -21.50 6.08
N ALA A 143 -22.46 -21.14 5.44
CA ALA A 143 -21.13 -21.29 6.01
C ALA A 143 -20.97 -20.48 7.31
N LEU A 144 -21.50 -19.26 7.35
CA LEU A 144 -21.51 -18.44 8.57
C LEU A 144 -22.33 -19.08 9.69
N LYS A 145 -23.56 -19.51 9.39
CA LYS A 145 -24.45 -20.16 10.36
C LYS A 145 -23.80 -21.39 10.99
N GLU A 146 -23.10 -22.19 10.18
CA GLU A 146 -22.36 -23.37 10.65
C GLU A 146 -21.11 -23.03 11.48
N ALA A 147 -20.48 -21.89 11.21
CA ALA A 147 -19.28 -21.42 11.90
C ALA A 147 -19.56 -20.62 13.19
N MET A 148 -20.80 -20.21 13.45
CA MET A 148 -21.17 -19.46 14.65
C MET A 148 -21.06 -20.29 15.92
N VAL A 149 -20.23 -19.82 16.86
CA VAL A 149 -20.05 -20.44 18.19
C VAL A 149 -20.61 -19.53 19.28
N PRO A 150 -21.43 -20.04 20.23
CA PRO A 150 -21.92 -19.23 21.35
C PRO A 150 -20.77 -18.69 22.21
N ALA A 151 -20.78 -17.38 22.49
CA ALA A 151 -19.72 -16.66 23.20
C ALA A 151 -20.25 -15.80 24.36
N GLY A 152 -21.42 -16.13 24.90
CA GLY A 152 -22.03 -15.43 26.05
C GLY A 152 -23.12 -14.45 25.63
N THR A 153 -23.12 -13.27 26.24
CA THR A 153 -24.07 -12.19 25.94
C THR A 153 -23.35 -10.91 25.51
N ALA A 154 -23.99 -10.14 24.65
CA ALA A 154 -23.55 -8.82 24.23
C ALA A 154 -24.67 -7.80 24.42
N ARG A 155 -24.30 -6.53 24.58
CA ARG A 155 -25.24 -5.45 24.82
C ARG A 155 -25.62 -4.77 23.52
N GLU A 156 -26.92 -4.63 23.27
CA GLU A 156 -27.45 -3.85 22.15
C GLU A 156 -27.21 -2.35 22.34
N THR A 157 -27.07 -1.62 21.23
CA THR A 157 -26.74 -0.19 21.21
C THR A 157 -27.84 0.71 21.73
N ASP A 158 -29.10 0.42 21.40
CA ASP A 158 -30.18 1.41 21.51
C ASP A 158 -30.91 1.34 22.85
N PHE A 159 -31.01 0.14 23.43
CA PHE A 159 -31.80 -0.13 24.63
C PHE A 159 -30.99 -0.80 25.75
N GLY A 160 -29.72 -1.12 25.48
CA GLY A 160 -28.83 -1.73 26.45
C GLY A 160 -29.25 -3.14 26.91
N ARG A 161 -30.17 -3.79 26.18
CA ARG A 161 -30.62 -5.17 26.42
C ARG A 161 -29.47 -6.13 26.14
N GLU A 162 -29.31 -7.13 26.99
CA GLU A 162 -28.39 -8.23 26.75
C GLU A 162 -29.03 -9.25 25.82
N VAL A 163 -28.33 -9.58 24.75
CA VAL A 163 -28.71 -10.60 23.77
C VAL A 163 -27.61 -11.65 23.64
N PRO A 164 -27.93 -12.87 23.19
CA PRO A 164 -26.92 -13.88 22.90
C PRO A 164 -25.85 -13.35 21.93
N LEU A 165 -24.59 -13.64 22.24
CA LEU A 165 -23.43 -13.34 21.41
C LEU A 165 -22.93 -14.62 20.75
N PHE A 166 -22.66 -14.55 19.46
CA PHE A 166 -21.94 -15.56 18.71
C PHE A 166 -20.63 -15.00 18.17
N GLU A 167 -19.58 -15.81 18.17
CA GLU A 167 -18.32 -15.49 17.52
C GLU A 167 -18.11 -16.40 16.31
N VAL A 168 -17.55 -15.81 15.25
CA VAL A 168 -17.18 -16.51 14.01
C VAL A 168 -15.69 -16.34 13.82
N GLU A 169 -14.96 -17.45 13.74
CA GLU A 169 -13.56 -17.42 13.34
C GLU A 169 -13.51 -17.18 11.81
N ALA A 170 -12.99 -16.01 11.41
CA ALA A 170 -12.99 -15.56 10.02
C ALA A 170 -12.25 -16.55 9.11
N THR A 171 -11.16 -17.16 9.59
CA THR A 171 -10.41 -18.17 8.84
C THR A 171 -11.21 -19.44 8.55
N ALA A 172 -12.27 -19.73 9.32
CA ALA A 172 -13.16 -20.88 9.07
C ALA A 172 -14.13 -20.63 7.90
N VAL A 173 -14.55 -19.38 7.69
CA VAL A 173 -15.45 -18.99 6.58
C VAL A 173 -14.69 -18.44 5.38
N GLU A 174 -13.44 -18.05 5.54
CA GLU A 174 -12.59 -17.54 4.46
C GLU A 174 -12.54 -18.45 3.21
N PRO A 175 -12.50 -19.80 3.32
CA PRO A 175 -12.50 -20.67 2.15
C PRO A 175 -13.75 -20.55 1.27
N ILE A 176 -14.92 -20.22 1.82
CA ILE A 176 -16.14 -20.03 1.02
C ILE A 176 -16.10 -18.68 0.27
N PHE A 177 -15.55 -17.64 0.91
CA PHE A 177 -15.29 -16.36 0.24
C PHE A 177 -14.23 -16.50 -0.85
N HIS A 178 -13.20 -17.32 -0.64
CA HIS A 178 -12.21 -17.62 -1.67
C HIS A 178 -12.85 -18.30 -2.89
N LYS A 179 -13.70 -19.33 -2.68
CA LYS A 179 -14.46 -19.93 -3.79
C LYS A 179 -15.32 -18.91 -4.53
N PHE A 180 -15.94 -17.98 -3.81
CA PHE A 180 -16.75 -16.93 -4.42
C PHE A 180 -15.90 -15.92 -5.20
N TYR A 181 -14.74 -15.51 -4.67
CA TYR A 181 -13.75 -14.71 -5.36
C TYR A 181 -13.31 -15.39 -6.67
N SER A 182 -12.92 -16.66 -6.59
CA SER A 182 -12.52 -17.44 -7.77
C SER A 182 -13.64 -17.60 -8.78
N TYR A 183 -14.89 -17.71 -8.30
CA TYR A 183 -16.08 -17.76 -9.13
C TYR A 183 -16.32 -16.46 -9.91
N ILE A 184 -16.13 -15.29 -9.28
CA ILE A 184 -16.31 -13.98 -9.94
C ILE A 184 -15.19 -13.74 -10.95
N PHE A 185 -13.94 -13.94 -10.54
CA PHE A 185 -12.76 -13.53 -11.31
C PHE A 185 -12.12 -14.65 -12.14
N ASP A 186 -12.71 -15.84 -12.14
CA ASP A 186 -12.30 -17.01 -12.94
C ASP A 186 -10.91 -17.57 -12.60
N THR A 187 -10.48 -17.50 -11.34
CA THR A 187 -9.09 -17.86 -10.99
C THR A 187 -8.84 -19.37 -10.94
N ASP A 188 -9.87 -20.22 -10.76
CA ASP A 188 -9.69 -21.66 -10.41
C ASP A 188 -10.04 -22.68 -11.52
N THR A 189 -10.52 -22.26 -12.70
CA THR A 189 -11.17 -23.18 -13.67
C THR A 189 -10.22 -24.11 -14.45
N MET A 190 -8.94 -24.24 -14.07
CA MET A 190 -7.96 -25.10 -14.75
C MET A 190 -6.98 -25.78 -13.76
N GLY A 191 -7.49 -26.70 -12.94
CA GLY A 191 -6.69 -27.56 -12.03
C GLY A 191 -5.70 -28.53 -12.69
N PHE A 192 -5.18 -28.22 -13.89
CA PHE A 192 -4.18 -29.03 -14.60
C PHE A 192 -2.98 -28.22 -15.15
N ALA A 193 -2.88 -26.92 -14.88
CA ALA A 193 -1.70 -26.14 -15.24
C ALA A 193 -0.97 -25.66 -13.97
N GLN A 194 0.07 -26.40 -13.56
CA GLN A 194 1.03 -26.00 -12.54
C GLN A 194 2.03 -24.94 -13.06
N HIS A 195 1.56 -24.15 -14.03
CA HIS A 195 2.22 -22.99 -14.61
C HIS A 195 1.19 -21.88 -14.59
N THR A 196 1.34 -20.95 -13.66
CA THR A 196 0.72 -19.61 -13.76
C THR A 196 0.98 -19.08 -15.16
N GLU A 197 -0.05 -18.98 -16.00
CA GLU A 197 0.08 -18.20 -17.23
C GLU A 197 0.47 -16.77 -16.81
N PRO A 198 1.61 -16.24 -17.30
CA PRO A 198 2.16 -14.97 -16.83
C PRO A 198 1.31 -13.74 -17.17
N ASP A 199 0.28 -13.90 -18.02
CA ASP A 199 -0.50 -12.81 -18.61
C ASP A 199 -1.89 -12.64 -17.98
N ARG A 200 -2.23 -13.35 -16.88
CA ARG A 200 -3.58 -13.26 -16.30
C ARG A 200 -3.67 -12.22 -15.17
N PRO A 201 -4.57 -11.22 -15.28
CA PRO A 201 -4.71 -10.18 -14.27
C PRO A 201 -5.33 -10.75 -12.98
N ASN A 202 -4.89 -10.22 -11.84
CA ASN A 202 -5.24 -10.69 -10.50
C ASN A 202 -5.91 -9.57 -9.68
N PRO A 203 -7.25 -9.44 -9.74
CA PRO A 203 -7.94 -8.29 -9.19
C PRO A 203 -7.99 -8.29 -7.66
N ALA A 204 -7.84 -7.13 -7.05
CA ALA A 204 -8.21 -6.90 -5.66
C ALA A 204 -9.72 -6.67 -5.55
N SER A 205 -10.36 -7.19 -4.50
CA SER A 205 -11.81 -7.00 -4.29
C SER A 205 -12.21 -6.64 -2.85
N ILE A 206 -13.28 -5.85 -2.74
CA ILE A 206 -13.91 -5.48 -1.47
C ILE A 206 -15.30 -6.12 -1.45
N PHE A 207 -15.51 -7.13 -0.61
CA PHE A 207 -16.82 -7.72 -0.36
C PHE A 207 -17.56 -6.87 0.65
N VAL A 208 -18.70 -6.30 0.27
CA VAL A 208 -19.64 -5.62 1.17
C VAL A 208 -20.86 -6.51 1.33
N VAL A 209 -21.19 -6.88 2.56
CA VAL A 209 -22.15 -7.95 2.83
C VAL A 209 -23.28 -7.50 3.75
N ASN A 210 -24.49 -7.94 3.42
CA ASN A 210 -25.73 -7.73 4.17
C ASN A 210 -26.52 -9.04 4.29
N PHE A 211 -26.20 -9.84 5.31
CA PHE A 211 -26.86 -11.12 5.55
C PHE A 211 -28.19 -10.99 6.30
N ASP A 212 -29.07 -11.98 6.11
CA ASP A 212 -30.31 -12.12 6.88
C ASP A 212 -30.06 -12.85 8.20
N LYS A 213 -30.01 -12.07 9.29
CA LYS A 213 -29.76 -12.62 10.64
C LYS A 213 -30.83 -13.61 11.10
N VAL A 214 -32.08 -13.50 10.64
CA VAL A 214 -33.16 -14.44 11.03
C VAL A 214 -32.95 -15.80 10.39
N ARG A 215 -32.50 -15.83 9.12
CA ARG A 215 -32.14 -17.08 8.44
C ARG A 215 -30.86 -17.71 9.02
N MET A 216 -29.88 -16.86 9.30
CA MET A 216 -28.60 -17.28 9.88
C MET A 216 -28.68 -17.65 11.37
N ASP A 217 -29.81 -17.42 12.05
CA ASP A 217 -29.92 -17.71 13.48
C ASP A 217 -29.59 -19.20 13.75
N PRO A 218 -28.49 -19.51 14.46
CA PRO A 218 -28.08 -20.87 14.73
C PRO A 218 -29.04 -21.61 15.67
N ARG A 219 -29.90 -20.88 16.39
CA ARG A 219 -30.97 -21.46 17.23
C ARG A 219 -32.15 -21.95 16.38
N ASN A 220 -32.32 -21.39 15.19
CA ASN A 220 -33.40 -21.74 14.28
C ASN A 220 -33.01 -22.92 13.38
N LYS A 221 -33.57 -24.10 13.65
CA LYS A 221 -33.33 -25.34 12.89
C LYS A 221 -34.38 -25.59 11.79
N GLU A 222 -35.42 -24.77 11.70
CA GLU A 222 -36.53 -24.98 10.77
C GLU A 222 -36.22 -24.43 9.37
N VAL A 223 -35.30 -23.47 9.26
CA VAL A 223 -34.90 -22.84 7.99
C VAL A 223 -33.94 -23.75 7.23
N ASP A 224 -34.42 -24.29 6.12
CA ASP A 224 -33.66 -25.08 5.15
C ASP A 224 -33.06 -24.15 4.07
N LEU A 225 -31.81 -23.72 4.28
CA LEU A 225 -31.11 -22.80 3.37
C LEU A 225 -30.88 -23.41 1.98
N ASP A 226 -30.72 -24.73 1.87
CA ASP A 226 -30.46 -25.38 0.57
C ASP A 226 -31.67 -25.26 -0.36
N LYS A 227 -32.90 -25.31 0.19
CA LYS A 227 -34.11 -25.03 -0.58
C LYS A 227 -34.23 -23.56 -1.00
N LEU A 228 -33.71 -22.63 -0.19
CA LEU A 228 -33.78 -21.21 -0.47
C LEU A 228 -32.76 -20.75 -1.51
N MET A 229 -31.75 -21.56 -1.86
CA MET A 229 -30.76 -21.16 -2.88
C MET A 229 -31.39 -20.82 -4.23
N PHE A 230 -32.42 -21.57 -4.67
CA PHE A 230 -33.03 -21.44 -6.00
C PHE A 230 -34.53 -21.12 -5.99
N ASN A 231 -35.14 -21.02 -4.82
CA ASN A 231 -36.54 -20.63 -4.66
C ASN A 231 -36.67 -19.12 -4.47
N THR A 232 -37.83 -18.56 -4.77
CA THR A 232 -38.11 -17.14 -4.51
C THR A 232 -38.10 -16.88 -3.00
N ILE A 233 -37.36 -15.86 -2.58
CA ILE A 233 -37.36 -15.39 -1.19
C ILE A 233 -38.57 -14.48 -0.97
N ASP A 234 -39.35 -14.76 0.06
CA ASP A 234 -40.54 -13.98 0.41
C ASP A 234 -40.19 -12.55 0.85
N GLN A 235 -41.10 -11.63 0.53
CA GLN A 235 -41.07 -10.25 1.02
C GLN A 235 -41.35 -10.19 2.52
N LEU A 236 -40.75 -9.22 3.21
CA LEU A 236 -40.94 -9.05 4.66
C LEU A 236 -42.15 -8.16 4.96
N SER A 237 -42.98 -8.56 5.92
CA SER A 237 -43.99 -7.66 6.49
C SER A 237 -43.34 -6.62 7.43
N GLU A 238 -44.07 -5.57 7.80
CA GLU A 238 -43.56 -4.58 8.78
C GLU A 238 -43.18 -5.21 10.13
N GLU A 239 -43.87 -6.27 10.54
CA GLU A 239 -43.55 -7.00 11.78
C GLU A 239 -42.27 -7.82 11.62
N ASP A 240 -42.07 -8.45 10.46
CA ASP A 240 -40.84 -9.20 10.17
C ASP A 240 -39.64 -8.27 10.08
N MET A 241 -39.79 -7.10 9.46
CA MET A 241 -38.75 -6.06 9.40
C MET A 241 -38.28 -5.63 10.80
N LYS A 242 -39.17 -5.58 11.79
CA LYS A 242 -38.81 -5.25 13.18
C LYS A 242 -38.02 -6.39 13.86
N LYS A 243 -38.23 -7.64 13.44
CA LYS A 243 -37.56 -8.84 13.98
C LYS A 243 -36.27 -9.20 13.23
N GLN A 244 -35.93 -8.46 12.18
CA GLN A 244 -34.83 -8.79 11.27
C GLN A 244 -33.44 -8.81 11.95
N GLU A 245 -33.27 -8.18 13.12
CA GLU A 245 -32.03 -8.27 13.89
C GLU A 245 -31.84 -9.63 14.59
N GLY A 246 -32.85 -10.50 14.59
CA GLY A 246 -32.77 -11.87 15.12
C GLY A 246 -32.62 -11.98 16.65
N ASP A 247 -32.60 -10.89 17.40
CA ASP A 247 -32.36 -10.88 18.86
C ASP A 247 -31.03 -11.60 19.25
N TYR A 248 -29.97 -11.41 18.46
CA TYR A 248 -28.60 -11.82 18.78
C TYR A 248 -27.56 -10.92 18.09
N ILE A 249 -26.31 -10.98 18.53
CA ILE A 249 -25.17 -10.32 17.88
C ILE A 249 -24.17 -11.40 17.46
N TYR A 250 -23.58 -11.26 16.28
CA TYR A 250 -22.41 -12.05 15.90
C TYR A 250 -21.25 -11.15 15.48
N ARG A 251 -20.01 -11.58 15.72
CA ARG A 251 -18.79 -10.82 15.41
C ARG A 251 -17.71 -11.76 14.90
N TYR A 252 -16.79 -11.23 14.11
CA TYR A 252 -15.63 -11.99 13.64
C TYR A 252 -14.45 -11.86 14.60
N ARG A 253 -13.62 -12.89 14.65
CA ARG A 253 -12.22 -12.83 15.08
C ARG A 253 -11.35 -13.44 13.98
N TYR A 254 -10.16 -12.90 13.77
CA TYR A 254 -9.20 -13.46 12.82
C TYR A 254 -7.99 -14.01 13.60
N ASN A 255 -7.81 -15.34 13.59
CA ASN A 255 -6.82 -16.08 14.38
C ASN A 255 -6.85 -15.74 15.88
N GLY A 256 -8.04 -15.60 16.46
CA GLY A 256 -8.21 -15.18 17.86
C GLY A 256 -7.85 -13.72 18.16
N GLY A 257 -7.74 -12.87 17.13
CA GLY A 257 -7.53 -11.42 17.26
C GLY A 257 -8.71 -10.66 17.88
N GLY A 258 -8.70 -9.34 17.69
CA GLY A 258 -9.78 -8.44 18.14
C GLY A 258 -11.13 -8.79 17.49
N ALA A 259 -12.22 -8.50 18.20
CA ALA A 259 -13.57 -8.62 17.64
C ALA A 259 -13.76 -7.55 16.55
N THR A 260 -14.26 -7.96 15.38
CA THR A 260 -14.37 -7.06 14.22
C THR A 260 -15.59 -7.37 13.35
N GLN A 261 -15.94 -6.40 12.51
CA GLN A 261 -16.90 -6.52 11.41
C GLN A 261 -16.21 -6.48 10.04
N VAL A 262 -14.93 -6.07 10.02
CA VAL A 262 -14.12 -5.88 8.82
C VAL A 262 -12.83 -6.66 9.01
N TRP A 263 -12.45 -7.47 8.03
CA TRP A 263 -11.21 -8.24 8.09
C TRP A 263 -10.57 -8.40 6.71
N LEU A 264 -9.24 -8.36 6.71
CA LEU A 264 -8.40 -8.64 5.54
C LEU A 264 -8.16 -10.15 5.42
N SER A 265 -8.49 -10.75 4.27
CA SER A 265 -8.24 -12.17 4.02
C SER A 265 -6.75 -12.47 3.80
N SER A 266 -6.39 -13.74 3.77
CA SER A 266 -5.08 -14.22 3.33
C SER A 266 -4.88 -14.10 1.81
N ASP A 267 -5.94 -13.83 1.05
CA ASP A 267 -5.92 -13.62 -0.39
C ASP A 267 -6.04 -12.13 -0.77
N ARG A 268 -6.54 -11.82 -1.98
CA ARG A 268 -6.65 -10.47 -2.55
C ARG A 268 -7.98 -9.78 -2.24
N PHE A 269 -8.57 -10.02 -1.07
CA PHE A 269 -9.85 -9.41 -0.75
C PHE A 269 -10.03 -8.99 0.70
N VAL A 270 -10.90 -7.99 0.90
CA VAL A 270 -11.36 -7.52 2.20
C VAL A 270 -12.84 -7.84 2.34
N VAL A 271 -13.27 -8.26 3.53
CA VAL A 271 -14.69 -8.50 3.84
C VAL A 271 -15.18 -7.44 4.80
N ILE A 272 -16.28 -6.80 4.44
CA ILE A 272 -17.00 -5.77 5.19
C ILE A 272 -18.42 -6.26 5.43
N ASP A 273 -18.72 -6.70 6.65
CA ASP A 273 -20.04 -7.23 7.00
C ASP A 273 -20.86 -6.18 7.76
N LEU A 274 -21.89 -5.65 7.09
CA LEU A 274 -22.81 -4.64 7.66
C LEU A 274 -23.84 -5.24 8.63
N SER A 275 -24.08 -6.55 8.53
CA SER A 275 -24.96 -7.31 9.41
C SER A 275 -24.28 -7.75 10.71
N ALA A 276 -22.95 -7.95 10.71
CA ALA A 276 -22.17 -8.28 11.89
C ALA A 276 -22.10 -7.13 12.90
N GLY A 277 -21.73 -7.42 14.14
CA GLY A 277 -21.54 -6.42 15.20
C GLY A 277 -22.86 -5.91 15.80
N PRO A 278 -22.83 -4.74 16.45
CA PRO A 278 -21.75 -3.74 16.43
C PRO A 278 -20.50 -4.16 17.20
N CYS A 279 -19.34 -3.68 16.75
CA CYS A 279 -18.07 -3.82 17.46
C CYS A 279 -17.59 -2.48 18.02
N THR A 280 -16.87 -2.53 19.14
CA THR A 280 -16.20 -1.38 19.76
C THR A 280 -14.77 -1.73 20.09
N TYR A 281 -13.80 -1.00 19.54
CA TYR A 281 -12.39 -1.25 19.81
C TYR A 281 -11.52 -0.06 19.44
N GLY A 282 -10.35 0.05 20.07
CA GLY A 282 -9.43 1.17 19.89
C GLY A 282 -8.49 1.31 21.08
N LYS A 283 -7.80 2.45 21.15
CA LYS A 283 -6.94 2.80 22.29
C LYS A 283 -7.77 3.52 23.37
N ILE A 284 -7.52 3.25 24.65
CA ILE A 284 -8.31 3.80 25.76
C ILE A 284 -8.08 5.31 25.92
N GLU A 285 -6.84 5.76 25.72
CA GLU A 285 -6.43 7.15 25.98
C GLU A 285 -6.78 8.12 24.86
N THR A 286 -7.11 7.59 23.67
CA THR A 286 -7.36 8.39 22.47
C THR A 286 -8.50 7.78 21.67
N GLU A 287 -9.46 8.63 21.30
CA GLU A 287 -10.56 8.25 20.43
C GLU A 287 -10.16 8.22 18.94
N GLU A 288 -8.95 8.67 18.60
CA GLU A 288 -8.45 8.71 17.22
C GLU A 288 -8.48 7.31 16.60
N GLY A 289 -9.15 7.21 15.45
CA GLY A 289 -9.31 5.96 14.72
C GLY A 289 -10.14 4.89 15.41
N SER A 290 -10.74 5.18 16.58
CA SER A 290 -11.49 4.18 17.34
C SER A 290 -12.73 3.72 16.57
N VAL A 291 -13.00 2.42 16.65
CA VAL A 291 -14.20 1.82 16.09
C VAL A 291 -15.27 1.83 17.16
N SER A 292 -16.40 2.44 16.82
CA SER A 292 -17.58 2.55 17.64
C SER A 292 -18.77 1.91 16.93
N THR A 293 -19.89 1.82 17.65
CA THR A 293 -21.15 1.33 17.12
C THR A 293 -21.69 2.14 15.94
N ARG A 294 -21.17 3.36 15.73
CA ARG A 294 -21.56 4.28 14.65
C ARG A 294 -20.57 4.31 13.48
N THR A 295 -19.40 3.67 13.62
CA THR A 295 -18.37 3.66 12.57
C THR A 295 -18.85 2.92 11.32
N MET A 296 -19.62 1.85 11.49
CA MET A 296 -20.19 1.07 10.40
C MET A 296 -21.63 1.51 10.07
N PRO A 297 -21.99 1.72 8.79
CA PRO A 297 -23.36 2.06 8.41
C PRO A 297 -24.30 0.86 8.67
N ARG A 298 -25.51 1.15 9.15
CA ARG A 298 -26.52 0.15 9.51
C ARG A 298 -27.76 0.29 8.63
N ILE A 299 -28.12 -0.79 7.93
CA ILE A 299 -29.30 -0.84 7.06
C ILE A 299 -30.59 -0.64 7.87
N ARG A 300 -30.64 -1.16 9.10
CA ARG A 300 -31.74 -0.92 10.04
C ARG A 300 -32.11 0.56 10.18
N ASN A 301 -31.11 1.45 10.22
CA ASN A 301 -31.34 2.89 10.39
C ASN A 301 -31.96 3.52 9.14
N VAL A 302 -31.68 2.98 7.95
CA VAL A 302 -32.32 3.42 6.70
C VAL A 302 -33.75 2.90 6.61
N VAL A 303 -33.96 1.65 7.00
CA VAL A 303 -35.21 0.94 6.78
C VAL A 303 -36.27 1.28 7.84
N LEU A 304 -35.90 1.36 9.12
CA LEU A 304 -36.85 1.65 10.21
C LEU A 304 -37.13 3.15 10.39
N SER A 305 -36.29 4.05 9.86
CA SER A 305 -36.60 5.49 9.83
C SER A 305 -37.86 5.81 9.01
N LYS A 306 -38.23 4.93 8.06
CA LYS A 306 -39.47 4.99 7.28
C LYS A 306 -40.76 4.97 8.12
N GLY A 307 -40.68 4.55 9.39
CA GLY A 307 -41.84 4.40 10.29
C GLY A 307 -42.10 5.56 11.24
N SER A 308 -41.24 6.59 11.27
CA SER A 308 -41.43 7.75 12.16
C SER A 308 -42.26 8.82 11.47
N ALA A 309 -43.33 9.30 12.11
CA ALA A 309 -44.35 10.20 11.54
C ALA A 309 -43.86 11.63 11.19
N VAL A 310 -42.56 11.85 11.03
CA VAL A 310 -41.94 13.13 10.67
C VAL A 310 -41.34 13.05 9.26
N GLY A 311 -42.23 13.14 8.27
CA GLY A 311 -41.96 13.76 6.97
C GLY A 311 -41.21 12.94 5.91
N THR A 312 -41.84 12.82 4.75
CA THR A 312 -41.34 12.35 3.44
C THR A 312 -40.08 13.08 2.91
N ILE A 313 -39.54 14.06 3.65
CA ILE A 313 -38.26 14.73 3.40
C ILE A 313 -37.09 13.93 4.01
N SER A 314 -37.35 13.06 5.00
CA SER A 314 -36.32 12.29 5.73
C SER A 314 -35.88 10.98 5.03
N ASP A 315 -36.71 10.40 4.15
CA ASP A 315 -36.44 9.10 3.54
C ASP A 315 -35.30 9.14 2.50
N HIS A 316 -35.33 10.13 1.61
CA HIS A 316 -34.25 10.36 0.64
C HIS A 316 -32.93 10.68 1.37
N SER A 317 -32.99 11.54 2.40
CA SER A 317 -31.80 11.91 3.17
C SER A 317 -31.16 10.72 3.89
N SER A 318 -31.95 9.76 4.39
CA SER A 318 -31.42 8.60 5.13
C SER A 318 -30.72 7.59 4.20
N HIS A 319 -31.27 7.39 3.00
CA HIS A 319 -30.62 6.55 1.98
C HIS A 319 -29.34 7.19 1.45
N GLU A 320 -29.37 8.50 1.16
CA GLU A 320 -28.19 9.24 0.71
C GLU A 320 -27.07 9.26 1.76
N ILE A 321 -27.40 9.45 3.04
CA ILE A 321 -26.44 9.35 4.15
C ILE A 321 -25.81 7.95 4.20
N PHE A 322 -26.61 6.89 4.06
CA PHE A 322 -26.09 5.52 4.04
C PHE A 322 -25.14 5.29 2.88
N VAL A 323 -25.50 5.71 1.66
CA VAL A 323 -24.65 5.57 0.47
C VAL A 323 -23.36 6.38 0.64
N GLY A 324 -23.44 7.60 1.19
CA GLY A 324 -22.25 8.39 1.52
C GLY A 324 -21.33 7.70 2.52
N HIS A 325 -21.87 7.14 3.60
CA HIS A 325 -21.09 6.39 4.59
C HIS A 325 -20.48 5.11 4.00
N LEU A 326 -21.23 4.35 3.21
CA LEU A 326 -20.72 3.16 2.53
C LEU A 326 -19.60 3.51 1.55
N SER A 327 -19.74 4.61 0.82
CA SER A 327 -18.72 5.06 -0.13
C SER A 327 -17.46 5.54 0.57
N SER A 328 -17.60 6.25 1.70
CA SER A 328 -16.46 6.63 2.56
C SER A 328 -15.73 5.40 3.12
N LEU A 329 -16.46 4.33 3.47
CA LEU A 329 -15.89 3.08 3.92
C LEU A 329 -15.10 2.35 2.82
N ILE A 330 -15.62 2.33 1.59
CA ILE A 330 -14.92 1.79 0.41
C ILE A 330 -13.65 2.60 0.14
N SER A 331 -13.75 3.93 0.13
CA SER A 331 -12.61 4.83 -0.05
C SER A 331 -11.54 4.61 1.04
N THR A 332 -11.94 4.53 2.32
CA THR A 332 -11.03 4.20 3.43
C THR A 332 -10.32 2.86 3.21
N THR A 333 -11.03 1.86 2.70
CA THR A 333 -10.44 0.54 2.39
C THR A 333 -9.41 0.63 1.25
N VAL A 334 -9.67 1.47 0.25
CA VAL A 334 -8.69 1.76 -0.81
C VAL A 334 -7.44 2.41 -0.22
N GLU A 335 -7.60 3.46 0.57
CA GLU A 335 -6.50 4.25 1.15
C GLU A 335 -5.62 3.50 2.15
N HIS A 336 -6.14 2.44 2.78
CA HIS A 336 -5.41 1.71 3.84
C HIS A 336 -4.95 0.31 3.43
N VAL A 337 -5.50 -0.27 2.34
CA VAL A 337 -5.21 -1.66 1.97
C VAL A 337 -4.96 -1.85 0.47
N VAL A 338 -5.77 -1.24 -0.42
CA VAL A 338 -5.61 -1.45 -1.87
C VAL A 338 -4.48 -0.60 -2.45
N ALA A 339 -4.41 0.67 -2.04
CA ALA A 339 -3.42 1.65 -2.42
C ALA A 339 -2.92 2.45 -1.20
N PRO A 340 -2.32 1.77 -0.20
CA PRO A 340 -1.89 2.44 1.00
C PRO A 340 -0.63 3.29 0.79
N ASP A 341 -0.38 4.14 1.77
CA ASP A 341 0.87 4.89 1.88
C ASP A 341 2.07 3.95 2.00
N VAL A 342 3.23 4.41 1.49
CA VAL A 342 4.49 3.67 1.56
C VAL A 342 5.15 3.99 2.89
N ARG A 343 5.59 2.96 3.63
CA ARG A 343 6.23 3.17 4.93
C ARG A 343 7.62 3.81 4.80
N PHE A 344 8.44 3.27 3.90
CA PHE A 344 9.79 3.75 3.59
C PHE A 344 10.03 3.70 2.08
N GLU A 345 10.52 4.78 1.49
CA GLU A 345 10.90 4.82 0.09
C GLU A 345 12.26 4.14 -0.12
N SER A 346 12.23 2.90 -0.59
CA SER A 346 13.44 2.15 -0.96
C SER A 346 13.69 2.22 -2.46
N ALA A 347 14.44 3.22 -2.91
CA ALA A 347 14.81 3.40 -4.32
C ALA A 347 16.07 2.61 -4.74
N ASP A 348 16.49 1.60 -3.97
CA ASP A 348 17.70 0.86 -4.27
C ASP A 348 17.52 -0.19 -5.39
N LEU A 349 18.54 -0.31 -6.25
CA LEU A 349 18.60 -1.25 -7.37
C LEU A 349 19.24 -2.58 -6.93
N THR A 350 18.89 -3.03 -5.72
CA THR A 350 19.56 -4.17 -5.09
C THR A 350 19.19 -5.47 -5.77
N THR A 351 20.21 -6.29 -6.04
CA THR A 351 20.06 -7.64 -6.59
C THR A 351 20.16 -8.70 -5.51
N ARG A 352 20.74 -8.36 -4.36
CA ARG A 352 20.92 -9.27 -3.22
C ARG A 352 20.43 -8.62 -1.93
N LEU A 353 19.62 -9.35 -1.17
CA LEU A 353 19.07 -8.96 0.12
C LEU A 353 19.52 -9.95 1.19
N LEU A 354 20.35 -9.48 2.12
CA LEU A 354 20.79 -10.25 3.28
C LEU A 354 20.04 -9.79 4.53
N ILE A 355 19.46 -10.74 5.26
CA ILE A 355 18.77 -10.50 6.52
C ILE A 355 19.40 -11.35 7.62
N PRO A 356 20.32 -10.76 8.39
CA PRO A 356 20.88 -11.40 9.56
C PRO A 356 19.95 -11.19 10.76
N ILE A 357 19.37 -12.29 11.26
CA ILE A 357 18.63 -12.34 12.52
C ILE A 357 19.63 -12.59 13.66
N ILE A 358 19.96 -11.50 14.36
CA ILE A 358 20.97 -11.47 15.42
C ILE A 358 20.25 -11.46 16.77
N VAL A 359 20.21 -12.62 17.43
CA VAL A 359 19.65 -12.76 18.77
C VAL A 359 20.70 -12.33 19.79
N LEU A 360 20.43 -11.29 20.56
CA LEU A 360 21.26 -10.81 21.65
C LEU A 360 20.61 -11.21 22.98
N GLN A 361 21.20 -12.18 23.67
CA GLN A 361 20.65 -12.73 24.91
C GLN A 361 21.48 -12.34 26.15
N ASN A 362 20.82 -11.89 27.22
CA ASN A 362 21.47 -11.66 28.52
C ASN A 362 21.37 -12.87 29.46
N HIS A 363 20.81 -13.99 28.99
CA HIS A 363 20.53 -15.18 29.79
C HIS A 363 20.88 -16.48 29.07
N ASN A 364 20.89 -17.59 29.82
CA ASN A 364 21.02 -18.96 29.31
C ASN A 364 19.78 -19.83 29.62
N ARG A 365 18.61 -19.23 29.85
CA ARG A 365 17.38 -19.94 30.27
C ARG A 365 16.76 -20.77 29.14
N TYR A 366 16.79 -20.24 27.93
CA TYR A 366 16.27 -20.85 26.70
C TYR A 366 17.01 -20.28 25.51
N ASN A 367 16.90 -20.94 24.36
CA ASN A 367 17.45 -20.49 23.09
C ASN A 367 16.34 -20.30 22.07
N ILE A 368 16.14 -19.06 21.60
CA ILE A 368 15.11 -18.72 20.61
C ILE A 368 15.37 -19.40 19.25
N MET A 369 16.64 -19.67 18.92
CA MET A 369 17.00 -20.32 17.66
C MET A 369 16.80 -21.84 17.69
N GLN A 370 16.48 -22.42 18.86
CA GLN A 370 16.20 -23.85 18.96
C GLN A 370 14.75 -24.11 18.57
N ALA A 371 14.53 -24.92 17.54
CA ALA A 371 13.20 -25.27 17.04
C ALA A 371 12.36 -26.07 18.07
N GLY A 372 11.03 -26.01 17.92
CA GLY A 372 10.08 -26.85 18.67
C GLY A 372 9.45 -26.19 19.90
N HIS A 373 9.66 -24.89 20.12
CA HIS A 373 9.01 -24.13 21.18
C HIS A 373 8.17 -22.97 20.63
N ASN A 374 7.19 -22.50 21.40
CA ASN A 374 6.32 -21.39 20.99
C ASN A 374 7.08 -20.05 20.84
N TYR A 375 8.22 -19.92 21.51
CA TYR A 375 9.11 -18.76 21.42
C TYR A 375 10.18 -18.91 20.35
N SER A 376 10.21 -20.04 19.63
CA SER A 376 11.23 -20.30 18.62
C SER A 376 11.02 -19.43 17.38
N ILE A 377 12.11 -19.02 16.75
CA ILE A 377 12.09 -18.37 15.44
C ILE A 377 12.37 -19.43 14.37
N ASP A 378 11.50 -19.53 13.37
CA ASP A 378 11.74 -20.29 12.14
C ASP A 378 12.28 -19.38 11.04
N THR A 379 13.58 -19.45 10.79
CA THR A 379 14.23 -18.64 9.74
C THR A 379 13.80 -19.04 8.33
N THR A 380 13.43 -20.32 8.13
CA THR A 380 13.00 -20.82 6.83
C THR A 380 11.60 -20.36 6.49
N GLU A 381 10.71 -20.32 7.49
CA GLU A 381 9.37 -19.75 7.33
C GLU A 381 9.46 -18.25 7.04
N ILE A 382 10.28 -17.51 7.80
CA ILE A 382 10.52 -16.07 7.58
C ILE A 382 11.03 -15.81 6.17
N GLU A 383 12.03 -16.58 5.70
CA GLU A 383 12.54 -16.45 4.33
C GLU A 383 11.45 -16.72 3.29
N SER A 384 10.64 -17.76 3.50
CA SER A 384 9.57 -18.15 2.57
C SER A 384 8.46 -17.10 2.46
N GLU A 385 8.09 -16.45 3.56
CA GLU A 385 7.09 -15.38 3.57
C GLU A 385 7.67 -14.08 3.01
N LEU A 386 8.94 -13.79 3.29
CA LEU A 386 9.62 -12.61 2.75
C LEU A 386 9.81 -12.68 1.23
N ARG A 387 10.17 -13.85 0.68
CA ARG A 387 10.32 -14.04 -0.78
C ARG A 387 9.07 -13.67 -1.57
N LYS A 388 7.89 -13.66 -0.94
CA LYS A 388 6.63 -13.25 -1.57
C LYS A 388 6.46 -11.73 -1.68
N MET A 389 7.24 -10.96 -0.92
CA MET A 389 7.21 -9.49 -0.88
C MET A 389 8.40 -8.86 -1.63
N VAL A 390 9.19 -9.69 -2.33
CA VAL A 390 10.41 -9.31 -3.04
C VAL A 390 10.33 -9.87 -4.46
N HIS A 391 10.91 -9.18 -5.45
CA HIS A 391 10.82 -9.60 -6.85
C HIS A 391 11.67 -10.85 -7.14
N ASN A 392 11.21 -11.69 -8.08
CA ASN A 392 11.74 -13.06 -8.30
C ASN A 392 13.25 -13.14 -8.63
N GLU A 393 13.82 -12.08 -9.18
CA GLU A 393 15.24 -12.03 -9.58
C GLU A 393 16.17 -11.65 -8.42
N GLN A 394 15.63 -11.17 -7.30
CA GLN A 394 16.42 -10.75 -6.16
C GLN A 394 16.78 -11.96 -5.29
N GLU A 395 18.08 -12.12 -5.03
CA GLU A 395 18.58 -13.16 -4.14
C GLU A 395 18.29 -12.77 -2.70
N VAL A 396 17.44 -13.52 -2.01
CA VAL A 396 17.15 -13.32 -0.58
C VAL A 396 17.85 -14.39 0.24
N VAL A 397 18.62 -13.97 1.25
CA VAL A 397 19.31 -14.86 2.19
C VAL A 397 18.97 -14.44 3.61
N VAL A 398 18.36 -15.34 4.37
CA VAL A 398 18.08 -15.15 5.80
C VAL A 398 18.99 -16.07 6.61
N ILE A 399 19.74 -15.50 7.55
CA ILE A 399 20.62 -16.25 8.45
C ILE A 399 20.31 -15.88 9.89
N GLY A 400 20.37 -16.83 10.80
CA GLY A 400 20.08 -16.60 12.22
C GLY A 400 21.21 -17.06 13.13
N GLY A 401 21.50 -16.28 14.17
CA GLY A 401 22.50 -16.63 15.17
C GLY A 401 22.25 -15.98 16.52
N SER A 402 22.73 -16.62 17.58
CA SER A 402 22.61 -16.12 18.96
C SER A 402 23.98 -15.74 19.53
N HIS A 403 24.01 -14.57 20.18
CA HIS A 403 25.18 -13.99 20.80
C HIS A 403 24.83 -13.59 22.24
N ALA A 404 25.73 -13.90 23.16
CA ALA A 404 25.59 -13.43 24.53
C ALA A 404 25.89 -11.92 24.60
N LEU A 405 24.92 -11.12 25.04
CA LEU A 405 24.98 -9.65 25.04
C LEU A 405 26.21 -9.13 25.81
N HIS A 406 26.59 -9.78 26.91
CA HIS A 406 27.76 -9.40 27.73
C HIS A 406 29.11 -9.54 27.00
N ARG A 407 29.18 -10.31 25.90
CA ARG A 407 30.41 -10.40 25.08
C ARG A 407 30.60 -9.20 24.16
N HIS A 408 29.56 -8.38 24.01
CA HIS A 408 29.56 -7.20 23.15
C HIS A 408 29.35 -5.94 24.02
N GLU A 409 30.42 -5.47 24.66
CA GLU A 409 30.39 -4.34 25.61
C GLU A 409 29.62 -3.12 25.06
N LYS A 410 29.91 -2.72 23.81
CA LYS A 410 29.24 -1.57 23.16
C LYS A 410 27.73 -1.78 23.01
N LEU A 411 27.30 -2.98 22.65
CA LEU A 411 25.88 -3.31 22.47
C LEU A 411 25.16 -3.42 23.82
N ALA A 412 25.82 -3.99 24.83
CA ALA A 412 25.29 -4.02 26.19
C ALA A 412 25.10 -2.60 26.74
N ILE A 413 26.07 -1.71 26.50
CA ILE A 413 25.96 -0.28 26.84
C ILE A 413 24.83 0.39 26.05
N ALA A 414 24.68 0.09 24.75
CA ALA A 414 23.60 0.63 23.92
C ALA A 414 22.22 0.27 24.49
N VAL A 415 21.99 -1.02 24.80
CA VAL A 415 20.74 -1.49 25.43
C VAL A 415 20.50 -0.79 26.77
N SER A 416 21.54 -0.66 27.61
CA SER A 416 21.41 0.03 28.89
C SER A 416 21.12 1.53 28.75
N LYS A 417 21.69 2.20 27.73
CA LYS A 417 21.47 3.63 27.46
C LYS A 417 20.07 3.91 26.92
N ALA A 418 19.53 2.99 26.13
CA ALA A 418 18.21 3.11 25.53
C ALA A 418 17.06 2.77 26.49
N MET A 419 17.34 2.24 27.69
CA MET A 419 16.34 2.11 28.75
C MET A 419 15.91 3.49 29.24
N ARG A 420 14.64 3.83 29.03
CA ARG A 420 14.02 5.09 29.43
C ARG A 420 12.86 4.83 30.38
N GLY A 421 12.44 5.86 31.10
CA GLY A 421 11.28 5.81 31.98
C GLY A 421 10.36 6.99 31.72
N HIS A 422 9.08 6.73 31.55
CA HIS A 422 8.05 7.77 31.52
C HIS A 422 7.04 7.54 32.63
N SER A 423 6.44 8.63 33.12
CA SER A 423 5.43 8.56 34.18
C SER A 423 4.04 8.58 33.55
N LEU A 424 3.29 7.49 33.72
CA LEU A 424 1.89 7.37 33.33
C LEU A 424 0.97 7.68 34.51
N GLN A 425 -0.17 8.29 34.23
CA GLN A 425 -1.23 8.50 35.22
C GLN A 425 -2.32 7.45 34.99
N GLU A 426 -2.32 6.40 35.80
CA GLU A 426 -3.35 5.37 35.72
C GLU A 426 -4.47 5.62 36.73
N THR A 427 -5.71 5.50 36.27
CA THR A 427 -6.88 5.54 37.16
C THR A 427 -7.12 4.14 37.71
N ARG A 428 -6.95 3.96 39.02
CA ARG A 428 -7.31 2.71 39.69
C ARG A 428 -8.83 2.56 39.79
N LYS A 429 -9.30 1.35 40.13
CA LYS A 429 -10.72 1.04 40.34
C LYS A 429 -11.40 1.90 41.43
N ASP A 430 -10.62 2.61 42.25
CA ASP A 430 -11.09 3.56 43.27
C ASP A 430 -11.25 5.01 42.76
N GLY A 431 -11.00 5.25 41.46
CA GLY A 431 -11.14 6.55 40.81
C GLY A 431 -10.02 7.54 41.10
N ARG A 432 -8.93 7.13 41.79
CA ARG A 432 -7.78 7.99 42.07
C ARG A 432 -6.67 7.77 41.04
N PHE A 433 -6.10 8.87 40.55
CA PHE A 433 -4.92 8.85 39.71
C PHE A 433 -3.68 8.47 40.54
N HIS A 434 -2.95 7.47 40.07
CA HIS A 434 -1.63 7.14 40.59
C HIS A 434 -0.60 7.34 39.47
N VAL A 435 0.46 8.06 39.79
CA VAL A 435 1.61 8.21 38.89
C VAL A 435 2.42 6.92 39.01
N HIS A 436 2.51 6.18 37.91
CA HIS A 436 3.33 4.97 37.79
C HIS A 436 4.42 5.23 36.75
N THR A 437 5.69 5.04 37.11
CA THR A 437 6.78 5.13 36.15
C THR A 437 6.92 3.79 35.45
N LYS A 438 6.72 3.77 34.13
CA LYS A 438 6.90 2.59 33.27
C LYS A 438 8.25 2.71 32.56
N THR A 439 9.04 1.65 32.61
CA THR A 439 10.28 1.56 31.84
C THR A 439 9.96 1.08 30.42
N TYR A 440 10.60 1.69 29.43
CA TYR A 440 10.49 1.31 28.03
C TYR A 440 11.86 1.36 27.35
N LEU A 441 11.95 0.73 26.19
CA LEU A 441 13.14 0.70 25.35
C LEU A 441 12.97 1.65 24.16
N ASP A 442 13.85 2.64 24.08
CA ASP A 442 13.90 3.60 22.98
C ASP A 442 14.59 2.99 21.75
N GLY A 443 13.80 2.68 20.72
CA GLY A 443 14.28 2.03 19.50
C GLY A 443 15.13 2.94 18.61
N ALA A 444 14.82 4.25 18.57
CA ALA A 444 15.57 5.20 17.76
C ALA A 444 16.99 5.40 18.31
N MET A 445 17.12 5.51 19.63
CA MET A 445 18.41 5.58 20.30
C MET A 445 19.22 4.27 20.13
N LEU A 446 18.56 3.12 20.18
CA LEU A 446 19.21 1.83 19.90
C LEU A 446 19.78 1.77 18.48
N LYS A 447 19.00 2.18 17.47
CA LYS A 447 19.47 2.21 16.07
C LYS A 447 20.78 2.98 15.96
N GLU A 448 20.82 4.21 16.47
CA GLU A 448 22.00 5.08 16.36
C GLU A 448 23.25 4.45 17.00
N GLU A 449 23.12 3.79 18.15
CA GLU A 449 24.24 3.16 18.84
C GLU A 449 24.66 1.82 18.19
N MET A 450 23.73 1.10 17.56
CA MET A 450 23.97 -0.23 16.98
C MET A 450 24.46 -0.21 15.52
N GLU A 451 24.23 0.87 14.78
CA GLU A 451 24.54 1.02 13.35
C GLU A 451 25.98 0.59 13.01
N ARG A 452 26.96 0.99 13.83
CA ARG A 452 28.39 0.69 13.61
C ARG A 452 28.78 -0.77 13.82
N SER A 453 27.94 -1.56 14.49
CA SER A 453 28.22 -2.96 14.80
C SER A 453 27.42 -3.92 13.91
N ALA A 454 26.39 -3.43 13.21
CA ALA A 454 25.50 -4.24 12.39
C ALA A 454 26.24 -4.99 11.28
N ASP A 455 27.02 -4.28 10.46
CA ASP A 455 27.73 -4.89 9.32
C ASP A 455 28.79 -5.90 9.76
N VAL A 456 29.47 -5.65 10.89
CA VAL A 456 30.48 -6.57 11.44
C VAL A 456 29.83 -7.86 11.93
N LEU A 457 28.70 -7.76 12.64
CA LEU A 457 27.97 -8.93 13.12
C LEU A 457 27.33 -9.70 11.97
N ALA A 458 26.75 -8.99 11.00
CA ALA A 458 26.17 -9.59 9.80
C ALA A 458 27.22 -10.39 9.02
N ALA A 459 28.38 -9.79 8.76
CA ALA A 459 29.47 -10.44 8.03
C ALA A 459 30.04 -11.65 8.79
N GLY A 460 30.21 -11.53 10.11
CA GLY A 460 30.67 -12.64 10.95
C GLY A 460 29.65 -13.78 11.03
N LEU A 461 28.35 -13.47 11.13
CA LEU A 461 27.29 -14.47 11.13
C LEU A 461 27.22 -15.20 9.79
N LEU A 462 27.34 -14.46 8.69
CA LEU A 462 27.35 -15.04 7.34
C LEU A 462 28.57 -15.93 7.12
N GLU A 463 29.76 -15.52 7.58
CA GLU A 463 30.98 -16.32 7.49
C GLU A 463 30.88 -17.65 8.27
N VAL A 464 30.17 -17.66 9.40
CA VAL A 464 29.96 -18.89 10.18
C VAL A 464 28.86 -19.77 9.57
N ALA A 465 27.77 -19.17 9.08
CA ALA A 465 26.64 -19.90 8.53
C ALA A 465 26.94 -20.48 7.14
N ASP A 466 27.51 -19.66 6.25
CA ASP A 466 27.93 -20.05 4.90
C ASP A 466 29.15 -19.23 4.45
N PRO A 467 30.38 -19.75 4.66
CA PRO A 467 31.60 -19.08 4.23
C PRO A 467 31.65 -18.75 2.75
N SER A 468 30.94 -19.50 1.90
CA SER A 468 30.95 -19.30 0.44
C SER A 468 30.22 -18.02 0.03
N LEU A 469 29.23 -17.60 0.82
CA LEU A 469 28.46 -16.38 0.59
C LEU A 469 29.15 -15.13 1.15
N SER A 470 30.08 -15.29 2.11
CA SER A 470 30.72 -14.14 2.77
C SER A 470 31.38 -13.18 1.78
N SER A 471 32.15 -13.69 0.81
CA SER A 471 32.80 -12.87 -0.22
C SER A 471 31.84 -12.33 -1.29
N ILE A 472 30.62 -12.86 -1.36
CA ILE A 472 29.57 -12.43 -2.32
C ILE A 472 28.84 -11.19 -1.79
N TYR A 473 28.70 -11.07 -0.47
CA TYR A 473 27.96 -9.99 0.22
C TYR A 473 28.89 -8.94 0.85
N PHE A 474 30.12 -9.33 1.21
CA PHE A 474 31.08 -8.46 1.89
C PHE A 474 32.49 -8.55 1.29
N LEU A 475 33.15 -7.40 1.19
CA LEU A 475 34.55 -7.24 0.82
C LEU A 475 35.38 -7.01 2.09
N LYS A 476 36.36 -7.90 2.33
CA LYS A 476 37.39 -7.74 3.37
C LYS A 476 38.66 -7.19 2.73
N GLN A 477 39.19 -6.06 3.20
CA GLN A 477 40.53 -5.61 2.78
C GLN A 477 41.62 -6.35 3.59
N HIS A 478 42.38 -7.22 2.92
CA HIS A 478 43.67 -7.69 3.42
C HIS A 478 44.79 -6.77 2.91
N TRP A 479 45.64 -6.30 3.82
CA TRP A 479 46.72 -5.34 3.54
C TRP A 479 48.07 -6.00 3.21
N ASP A 480 48.14 -7.33 3.12
CA ASP A 480 49.41 -8.02 2.85
C ASP A 480 49.82 -8.02 1.36
N ASP A 481 49.00 -7.47 0.47
CA ASP A 481 49.39 -7.20 -0.92
C ASP A 481 49.90 -5.75 -1.06
N GLU A 482 51.07 -5.45 -0.48
CA GLU A 482 51.94 -4.40 -1.01
C GLU A 482 52.45 -4.86 -2.40
N SER A 483 51.62 -4.73 -3.43
CA SER A 483 52.12 -4.67 -4.80
C SER A 483 51.54 -3.45 -5.51
N ASP A 484 52.45 -2.59 -5.94
CA ASP A 484 52.20 -1.39 -6.73
C ASP A 484 51.30 -1.70 -7.94
N GLY A 485 50.16 -0.99 -8.04
CA GLY A 485 49.56 -0.70 -9.34
C GLY A 485 48.14 -1.20 -9.65
N SER A 486 47.36 -1.75 -8.72
CA SER A 486 45.96 -2.10 -9.02
C SER A 486 44.92 -1.31 -8.21
N THR A 487 44.54 -0.14 -8.71
CA THR A 487 43.24 0.51 -8.42
C THR A 487 42.04 -0.27 -8.98
N ASP A 488 42.27 -1.49 -9.47
CA ASP A 488 41.42 -2.18 -10.44
C ASP A 488 40.31 -3.03 -9.78
N SER A 489 40.50 -3.52 -8.55
CA SER A 489 39.52 -4.39 -7.87
C SER A 489 38.28 -3.64 -7.36
N ILE A 490 38.45 -2.40 -6.89
CA ILE A 490 37.34 -1.55 -6.41
C ILE A 490 36.51 -1.00 -7.58
N LEU A 491 37.14 -0.77 -8.73
CA LEU A 491 36.46 -0.29 -9.94
C LEU A 491 35.66 -1.40 -10.64
N LYS A 492 36.10 -2.65 -10.59
CA LYS A 492 35.42 -3.80 -11.24
C LYS A 492 34.03 -4.13 -10.69
N HIS A 493 33.76 -3.77 -9.43
CA HIS A 493 32.47 -4.02 -8.79
C HIS A 493 31.57 -2.79 -8.71
N LYS A 494 32.04 -1.61 -9.15
CA LYS A 494 31.19 -0.42 -9.26
C LYS A 494 30.52 -0.41 -10.63
N PRO A 495 29.20 -0.15 -10.72
CA PRO A 495 28.54 0.06 -11.99
C PRO A 495 29.10 1.33 -12.63
N LEU A 496 28.99 1.44 -13.96
CA LEU A 496 29.52 2.57 -14.73
C LEU A 496 29.03 3.94 -14.20
N TRP A 497 27.85 4.03 -13.60
CA TRP A 497 27.29 5.25 -12.99
C TRP A 497 27.91 5.64 -11.63
N ALA A 498 28.44 4.69 -10.85
CA ALA A 498 29.05 4.97 -9.54
C ALA A 498 30.52 5.44 -9.66
N GLY A 499 31.11 5.36 -10.85
CA GLY A 499 32.46 5.85 -11.14
C GLY A 499 32.55 7.38 -11.30
N TYR A 500 31.41 8.06 -11.47
CA TYR A 500 31.33 9.50 -11.77
C TYR A 500 30.90 10.37 -10.58
N GLU A 501 30.85 9.83 -9.35
CA GLU A 501 30.64 10.66 -8.16
C GLU A 501 31.80 11.65 -7.96
N PHE A 502 31.47 12.94 -8.01
CA PHE A 502 32.40 14.04 -7.82
C PHE A 502 32.95 14.00 -6.39
N ASN A 503 34.27 13.84 -6.23
CA ASN A 503 34.96 13.91 -4.94
C ASN A 503 34.77 15.31 -4.29
N ARG A 504 33.70 15.50 -3.52
CA ARG A 504 33.58 16.62 -2.57
C ARG A 504 34.31 16.25 -1.28
N GLY A 505 35.54 16.72 -1.17
CA GLY A 505 36.17 17.23 0.06
C GLY A 505 36.22 16.34 1.32
N LYS A 506 37.46 16.03 1.73
CA LYS A 506 37.94 15.46 3.00
C LYS A 506 37.86 13.92 3.14
N ARG A 507 38.90 13.24 2.64
CA ARG A 507 39.31 11.91 3.14
C ARG A 507 39.63 12.04 4.63
N LYS A 508 38.75 11.53 5.50
CA LYS A 508 39.13 11.13 6.87
C LYS A 508 40.04 9.91 6.77
N GLU A 509 41.08 9.85 7.61
CA GLU A 509 42.00 8.72 7.71
C GLU A 509 41.22 7.42 7.95
N LYS A 510 41.45 6.43 7.08
CA LYS A 510 40.81 5.11 7.10
C LYS A 510 41.49 4.23 8.14
N LYS A 511 40.70 3.58 9.01
CA LYS A 511 41.21 2.64 10.01
C LYS A 511 41.23 1.21 9.45
N GLN A 512 42.08 0.39 10.05
CA GLN A 512 42.36 -1.00 9.67
C GLN A 512 41.17 -1.92 10.01
N GLY A 513 40.71 -2.73 9.06
CA GLY A 513 39.69 -3.77 9.28
C GLY A 513 38.26 -3.48 8.81
N ASP A 514 38.02 -2.44 8.01
CA ASP A 514 36.68 -2.12 7.52
C ASP A 514 36.16 -3.21 6.56
N ILE A 515 34.98 -3.76 6.89
CA ILE A 515 34.18 -4.65 6.03
C ILE A 515 33.25 -3.77 5.21
N TYR A 516 33.23 -3.95 3.89
CA TYR A 516 32.37 -3.18 2.98
C TYR A 516 31.34 -4.08 2.31
N ARG A 517 30.10 -3.60 2.17
CA ARG A 517 29.05 -4.30 1.40
C ARG A 517 29.45 -4.36 -0.07
N THR A 518 29.23 -5.49 -0.73
CA THR A 518 29.38 -5.60 -2.18
C THR A 518 28.31 -4.77 -2.89
N TYR A 519 28.60 -4.36 -4.13
CA TYR A 519 27.63 -3.63 -4.93
C TYR A 519 26.35 -4.45 -5.19
N GLY A 520 25.20 -3.78 -5.22
CA GLY A 520 23.89 -4.41 -5.38
C GLY A 520 23.39 -5.17 -4.15
N THR A 521 24.09 -5.07 -3.01
CA THR A 521 23.75 -5.76 -1.77
C THR A 521 23.08 -4.83 -0.77
N ARG A 522 21.87 -5.19 -0.34
CA ARG A 522 21.18 -4.60 0.80
C ARG A 522 21.32 -5.53 2.00
N VAL A 523 21.61 -4.96 3.17
CA VAL A 523 21.65 -5.70 4.43
C VAL A 523 20.63 -5.05 5.37
N VAL A 524 19.66 -5.83 5.83
CA VAL A 524 18.63 -5.39 6.80
C VAL A 524 18.74 -6.27 8.05
N PRO A 525 19.58 -5.90 9.04
CA PRO A 525 19.70 -6.62 10.29
C PRO A 525 18.39 -6.63 11.09
N VAL A 526 18.10 -7.79 11.69
CA VAL A 526 17.03 -7.98 12.67
C VAL A 526 17.66 -8.28 14.02
N PHE A 527 17.65 -7.32 14.93
CA PHE A 527 18.12 -7.52 16.30
C PHE A 527 16.99 -8.02 17.18
N VAL A 528 17.12 -9.24 17.71
CA VAL A 528 16.17 -9.79 18.67
C VAL A 528 16.80 -9.70 20.06
N LEU A 529 16.31 -8.79 20.89
CA LEU A 529 16.78 -8.59 22.26
C LEU A 529 16.06 -9.57 23.18
N SER A 530 16.72 -10.68 23.50
CA SER A 530 16.22 -11.73 24.40
C SER A 530 16.67 -11.42 25.82
N LEU A 531 15.81 -10.74 26.57
CA LEU A 531 16.12 -10.21 27.88
C LEU A 531 15.37 -10.97 28.99
N ALA A 532 16.10 -11.38 30.02
CA ALA A 532 15.57 -11.89 31.28
C ALA A 532 15.84 -10.89 32.41
N ASP A 533 15.06 -11.04 33.48
CA ASP A 533 15.16 -10.23 34.70
C ASP A 533 15.00 -8.71 34.44
N VAL A 534 14.20 -8.37 33.43
CA VAL A 534 13.74 -7.02 33.11
C VAL A 534 12.34 -6.78 33.68
N ASP A 535 11.88 -5.53 33.64
CA ASP A 535 10.49 -5.19 33.97
C ASP A 535 9.53 -6.08 33.14
N PRO A 536 8.61 -6.84 33.78
CA PRO A 536 7.63 -7.64 33.06
C PRO A 536 6.72 -6.84 32.12
N GLN A 537 6.62 -5.52 32.30
CA GLN A 537 5.86 -4.61 31.43
C GLN A 537 6.74 -3.88 30.41
N LEU A 538 8.03 -4.25 30.30
CA LEU A 538 8.96 -3.61 29.36
C LEU A 538 8.44 -3.76 27.92
N MET A 539 8.28 -2.63 27.25
CA MET A 539 7.90 -2.54 25.84
C MET A 539 8.79 -1.52 25.16
N MET A 540 8.69 -1.39 23.84
CA MET A 540 9.24 -0.25 23.11
C MET A 540 8.24 0.92 23.14
N GLU A 541 8.58 2.01 22.47
CA GLU A 541 7.67 3.16 22.30
C GLU A 541 6.30 2.73 21.74
N GLU A 542 5.27 3.46 22.15
CA GLU A 542 3.88 3.23 21.74
C GLU A 542 3.30 1.84 22.08
N GLU A 543 3.84 1.19 23.12
CA GLU A 543 3.42 -0.17 23.53
C GLU A 543 3.64 -1.23 22.43
N SER A 544 4.66 -1.05 21.60
CA SER A 544 5.10 -2.02 20.60
C SER A 544 6.18 -2.96 21.15
N LEU A 545 6.30 -4.14 20.55
CA LEU A 545 7.44 -5.07 20.75
C LEU A 545 8.43 -5.03 19.58
N VAL A 546 8.17 -4.21 18.58
CA VAL A 546 9.01 -4.00 17.40
C VAL A 546 9.20 -2.52 17.15
N TRP A 547 10.42 -2.17 16.78
CA TRP A 547 10.76 -0.88 16.22
C TRP A 547 11.50 -1.09 14.90
N THR A 548 11.21 -0.26 13.91
CA THR A 548 11.66 -0.47 12.54
C THR A 548 12.03 0.84 11.88
N SER A 549 13.12 0.82 11.10
CA SER A 549 13.49 1.83 10.11
C SER A 549 13.68 1.20 8.73
N ASN A 550 14.05 2.00 7.74
CA ASN A 550 14.35 1.52 6.38
C ASN A 550 15.53 0.52 6.29
N ASP A 551 16.37 0.47 7.32
CA ASP A 551 17.64 -0.27 7.34
C ASP A 551 17.81 -1.23 8.53
N VAL A 552 16.94 -1.21 9.55
CA VAL A 552 17.06 -2.12 10.70
C VAL A 552 15.69 -2.46 11.31
N VAL A 553 15.57 -3.67 11.85
CA VAL A 553 14.44 -4.12 12.67
C VAL A 553 14.97 -4.48 14.06
N ILE A 554 14.32 -3.99 15.11
CA ILE A 554 14.62 -4.31 16.50
C ILE A 554 13.37 -4.93 17.14
N VAL A 555 13.51 -6.12 17.70
CA VAL A 555 12.42 -6.86 18.36
C VAL A 555 12.79 -7.13 19.80
N LEU A 556 11.86 -6.83 20.71
CA LEU A 556 12.00 -7.11 22.12
C LEU A 556 11.35 -8.44 22.48
N GLN A 557 12.09 -9.32 23.17
CA GLN A 557 11.63 -10.62 23.64
C GLN A 557 12.00 -10.78 25.11
N HIS A 558 11.03 -11.15 25.95
CA HIS A 558 11.27 -11.48 27.35
C HIS A 558 10.26 -12.52 27.87
N GLN A 559 10.46 -13.00 29.09
CA GLN A 559 9.70 -14.12 29.68
C GLN A 559 8.32 -13.76 30.25
N ALA A 560 7.83 -12.53 30.06
CA ALA A 560 6.51 -12.20 30.59
C ALA A 560 5.43 -12.93 29.80
N ASP A 561 4.46 -13.54 30.51
CA ASP A 561 3.40 -14.34 29.89
C ASP A 561 2.47 -13.47 29.03
N ALA A 562 2.03 -12.32 29.55
CA ALA A 562 1.18 -11.38 28.82
C ALA A 562 1.34 -9.96 29.40
N VAL A 563 1.55 -8.99 28.52
CA VAL A 563 1.64 -7.57 28.89
C VAL A 563 0.32 -6.89 28.54
N PRO A 564 -0.44 -6.34 29.51
CA PRO A 564 -1.67 -5.63 29.20
C PRO A 564 -1.35 -4.34 28.45
N LEU A 565 -2.05 -4.12 27.34
CA LEU A 565 -1.92 -2.92 26.53
C LEU A 565 -3.05 -1.93 26.85
N SER A 566 -2.86 -0.69 26.40
CA SER A 566 -3.84 0.39 26.42
C SER A 566 -4.87 0.28 25.29
N TYR A 567 -4.98 -0.87 24.64
CA TYR A 567 -5.98 -1.17 23.61
C TYR A 567 -7.09 -2.05 24.15
N VAL A 568 -8.32 -1.81 23.73
CA VAL A 568 -9.50 -2.58 24.12
C VAL A 568 -10.19 -3.09 22.87
N SER A 569 -10.69 -4.32 22.96
CA SER A 569 -11.71 -4.83 22.05
C SER A 569 -12.87 -5.32 22.89
N GLU A 570 -14.03 -4.69 22.67
CA GLU A 570 -15.23 -4.82 23.48
C GLU A 570 -15.00 -4.44 24.95
N ILE A 571 -15.10 -5.42 25.84
CA ILE A 571 -14.91 -5.24 27.28
C ILE A 571 -13.50 -5.63 27.73
N ASP A 572 -12.71 -6.23 26.84
CA ASP A 572 -11.45 -6.89 27.17
C ASP A 572 -10.25 -6.10 26.63
N ARG A 573 -9.34 -5.76 27.55
CA ARG A 573 -8.02 -5.21 27.18
C ARG A 573 -7.24 -6.23 26.36
N ARG A 574 -6.58 -5.74 25.32
CA ARG A 574 -5.65 -6.54 24.52
C ARG A 574 -4.36 -6.74 25.29
N THR A 575 -3.69 -7.84 25.00
CA THR A 575 -2.41 -8.21 25.61
C THR A 575 -1.38 -8.45 24.52
N ALA A 576 -0.16 -7.96 24.73
CA ALA A 576 0.99 -8.37 23.93
C ALA A 576 1.63 -9.63 24.53
N LEU A 577 2.20 -10.46 23.66
CA LEU A 577 2.91 -11.69 24.04
C LEU A 577 4.38 -11.54 23.61
N PRO A 578 5.27 -11.07 24.52
CA PRO A 578 6.70 -10.88 24.22
C PRO A 578 7.42 -12.14 23.75
N SER A 579 6.89 -13.32 24.05
CA SER A 579 7.42 -14.59 23.57
C SER A 579 7.24 -14.81 22.06
N LEU A 580 6.28 -14.15 21.40
CA LEU A 580 5.95 -14.37 19.99
C LEU A 580 6.77 -13.45 19.06
N SER A 581 8.10 -13.56 19.13
CA SER A 581 9.01 -12.67 18.39
C SER A 581 8.88 -12.79 16.86
N GLN A 582 8.57 -13.97 16.31
CA GLN A 582 8.48 -14.19 14.86
C GLN A 582 7.47 -13.25 14.19
N ARG A 583 6.30 -13.05 14.80
CA ARG A 583 5.30 -12.10 14.29
C ARG A 583 5.84 -10.68 14.21
N HIS A 584 6.55 -10.25 15.25
CA HIS A 584 7.15 -8.91 15.33
C HIS A 584 8.29 -8.74 14.32
N ILE A 585 9.09 -9.79 14.09
CA ILE A 585 10.09 -9.82 13.02
C ILE A 585 9.42 -9.64 11.65
N MET A 586 8.34 -10.38 11.40
CA MET A 586 7.60 -10.28 10.13
C MET A 586 6.95 -8.91 9.94
N ALA A 587 6.42 -8.28 10.99
CA ALA A 587 5.93 -6.90 10.91
C ALA A 587 7.05 -5.91 10.55
N GLY A 588 8.20 -6.01 11.21
CA GLY A 588 9.33 -5.14 10.92
C GLY A 588 9.90 -5.35 9.52
N LEU A 589 10.06 -6.59 9.08
CA LEU A 589 10.54 -6.91 7.72
C LEU A 589 9.53 -6.51 6.63
N ALA A 590 8.23 -6.70 6.85
CA ALA A 590 7.18 -6.24 5.95
C ALA A 590 7.27 -4.72 5.72
N SER A 591 7.53 -3.94 6.76
CA SER A 591 7.77 -2.50 6.64
C SER A 591 9.11 -2.15 6.01
N ALA A 592 10.23 -2.68 6.53
CA ALA A 592 11.58 -2.30 6.11
C ALA A 592 11.91 -2.73 4.67
N VAL A 593 11.49 -3.94 4.28
CA VAL A 593 11.78 -4.51 2.95
C VAL A 593 10.64 -4.23 1.98
N GLY A 594 9.39 -4.51 2.38
CA GLY A 594 8.22 -4.34 1.52
C GLY A 594 7.68 -2.91 1.47
N GLY A 595 8.21 -1.98 2.27
CA GLY A 595 7.67 -0.63 2.39
C GLY A 595 6.22 -0.63 2.89
N LEU A 596 5.75 -1.69 3.56
CA LEU A 596 4.35 -1.81 3.98
C LEU A 596 4.06 -0.94 5.20
N SER A 597 3.05 -0.09 5.06
CA SER A 597 2.37 0.57 6.17
C SER A 597 1.46 -0.42 6.88
N ALA A 598 1.24 -0.21 8.18
CA ALA A 598 0.23 -0.98 8.88
C ALA A 598 -1.16 -0.65 8.30
N PRO A 599 -2.07 -1.62 8.11
CA PRO A 599 -3.40 -1.36 7.53
C PRO A 599 -4.29 -0.37 8.30
N TYR A 600 -3.86 0.10 9.47
CA TYR A 600 -4.55 1.11 10.27
C TYR A 600 -3.81 2.45 10.31
N GLU A 601 -2.69 2.62 9.62
CA GLU A 601 -1.91 3.87 9.59
C GLU A 601 -2.08 4.57 8.23
N LYS A 602 -2.07 5.90 8.26
CA LYS A 602 -2.07 6.76 7.08
C LYS A 602 -1.31 8.05 7.36
N ALA A 603 -0.61 8.60 6.39
CA ALA A 603 0.03 9.90 6.49
C ALA A 603 -1.03 11.00 6.60
N SER A 604 -0.76 12.01 7.42
CA SER A 604 -1.58 13.20 7.47
C SER A 604 -0.75 14.46 7.45
N HIS A 605 -0.77 15.13 6.30
CA HIS A 605 -0.18 16.46 6.10
C HIS A 605 -0.72 17.50 7.08
N VAL A 606 -1.99 17.39 7.46
CA VAL A 606 -2.64 18.33 8.39
C VAL A 606 -2.16 18.14 9.83
N HIS A 607 -1.88 16.90 10.23
CA HIS A 607 -1.43 16.59 11.58
C HIS A 607 0.10 16.54 11.71
N GLU A 608 0.84 16.62 10.60
CA GLU A 608 2.30 16.47 10.52
C GLU A 608 2.80 15.16 11.17
N ARG A 609 1.94 14.13 11.18
CA ARG A 609 2.22 12.79 11.71
C ARG A 609 1.29 11.75 11.08
N PRO A 610 1.63 10.46 11.17
CA PRO A 610 0.68 9.40 10.87
C PRO A 610 -0.57 9.50 11.77
N VAL A 611 -1.73 9.30 11.15
CA VAL A 611 -3.02 9.15 11.83
C VAL A 611 -3.41 7.68 11.81
N VAL A 612 -4.21 7.29 12.80
CA VAL A 612 -4.66 5.89 12.95
C VAL A 612 -6.15 5.73 12.63
N ASN A 613 -6.50 4.60 12.02
CA ASN A 613 -7.86 4.12 11.80
C ASN A 613 -7.92 2.61 12.04
N TRP A 614 -8.42 2.20 13.20
CA TRP A 614 -8.38 0.80 13.62
C TRP A 614 -9.30 -0.12 12.82
N LEU A 615 -10.19 0.42 11.97
CA LEU A 615 -11.21 -0.36 11.25
C LEU A 615 -10.64 -1.53 10.43
N LEU A 616 -9.45 -1.36 9.85
CA LEU A 616 -8.78 -2.36 9.01
C LEU A 616 -7.64 -3.07 9.76
N ALA A 617 -7.61 -3.00 11.09
CA ALA A 617 -6.51 -3.54 11.91
C ALA A 617 -6.58 -5.06 12.17
N ALA A 618 -7.59 -5.76 11.66
CA ALA A 618 -7.80 -7.19 11.83
C ALA A 618 -7.71 -7.93 10.48
N GLY A 619 -7.03 -9.07 10.45
CA GLY A 619 -6.92 -9.90 9.25
C GLY A 619 -5.57 -10.60 9.11
N CYS A 620 -5.25 -11.05 7.90
CA CYS A 620 -3.98 -11.70 7.59
C CYS A 620 -2.83 -10.69 7.41
N HIS A 621 -2.38 -10.09 8.51
CA HIS A 621 -1.18 -9.24 8.55
C HIS A 621 -0.53 -9.24 9.94
N PRO A 622 0.78 -8.97 10.08
CA PRO A 622 1.48 -9.05 11.37
C PRO A 622 1.34 -7.82 12.28
N PHE A 623 0.84 -6.69 11.75
CA PHE A 623 0.79 -5.41 12.47
C PHE A 623 -0.24 -5.32 13.60
N GLY A 624 0.04 -4.43 14.55
CA GLY A 624 -0.90 -3.93 15.56
C GLY A 624 -1.37 -4.94 16.62
N PRO A 625 -2.22 -4.51 17.55
CA PRO A 625 -2.69 -5.35 18.65
C PRO A 625 -3.95 -6.16 18.32
N PHE A 626 -4.61 -5.89 17.18
CA PHE A 626 -5.91 -6.49 16.82
C PHE A 626 -5.81 -7.66 15.84
N SER A 627 -4.70 -7.79 15.13
CA SER A 627 -4.39 -8.99 14.34
C SER A 627 -3.60 -10.01 15.17
N ASN A 628 -3.56 -11.26 14.71
CA ASN A 628 -2.75 -12.34 15.27
C ASN A 628 -2.24 -13.29 14.17
N SER A 629 -1.62 -12.73 13.13
CA SER A 629 -1.00 -13.49 12.04
C SER A 629 0.51 -13.20 11.97
N SER A 630 1.32 -14.19 11.63
CA SER A 630 2.73 -14.01 11.23
C SER A 630 2.89 -13.85 9.71
N ARG A 631 1.80 -13.99 8.95
CA ARG A 631 1.78 -13.99 7.49
C ARG A 631 1.20 -12.69 6.96
N THR A 632 1.51 -12.39 5.70
CA THR A 632 0.95 -11.28 4.95
C THR A 632 -0.04 -11.80 3.90
N SER A 633 -1.16 -11.12 3.72
CA SER A 633 -2.11 -11.43 2.66
C SER A 633 -1.49 -11.26 1.28
N LYS A 634 -2.01 -11.96 0.27
CA LYS A 634 -1.60 -11.74 -1.13
C LYS A 634 -1.83 -10.29 -1.57
N LEU A 635 -2.88 -9.64 -1.08
CA LEU A 635 -3.11 -8.22 -1.33
C LEU A 635 -1.93 -7.35 -0.86
N LEU A 636 -1.46 -7.55 0.37
CA LEU A 636 -0.32 -6.80 0.91
C LEU A 636 1.01 -7.22 0.28
N GLN A 637 1.15 -8.47 -0.17
CA GLN A 637 2.31 -8.89 -0.96
C GLN A 637 2.39 -8.12 -2.29
N ASP A 638 1.27 -7.99 -2.99
CA ASP A 638 1.19 -7.19 -4.21
C ASP A 638 1.51 -5.71 -3.95
N VAL A 639 0.99 -5.14 -2.85
CA VAL A 639 1.33 -3.78 -2.40
C VAL A 639 2.83 -3.66 -2.14
N ALA A 640 3.46 -4.64 -1.49
CA ALA A 640 4.89 -4.59 -1.18
C ALA A 640 5.75 -4.51 -2.46
N LEU A 641 5.44 -5.36 -3.43
CA LEU A 641 6.11 -5.34 -4.74
C LEU A 641 5.91 -3.99 -5.44
N ARG A 642 4.68 -3.48 -5.42
CA ARG A 642 4.30 -2.20 -6.03
C ARG A 642 4.97 -0.99 -5.36
N ASN A 643 5.15 -1.02 -4.04
CA ASN A 643 5.82 0.05 -3.29
C ASN A 643 7.27 0.23 -3.73
N THR A 644 7.98 -0.86 -4.08
CA THR A 644 9.35 -0.76 -4.63
C THR A 644 9.37 -0.08 -6.00
N ILE A 645 8.36 -0.35 -6.84
CA ILE A 645 8.19 0.30 -8.15
C ILE A 645 7.89 1.79 -7.94
N TYR A 646 7.00 2.10 -7.00
CA TYR A 646 6.61 3.48 -6.70
C TYR A 646 7.79 4.32 -6.22
N ALA A 647 8.56 3.81 -5.25
CA ALA A 647 9.75 4.50 -4.75
C ALA A 647 10.79 4.77 -5.85
N ARG A 648 10.93 3.86 -6.84
CA ARG A 648 11.88 4.04 -7.95
C ARG A 648 11.41 5.07 -8.96
N VAL A 649 10.13 5.04 -9.30
CA VAL A 649 9.53 6.00 -10.23
C VAL A 649 9.54 7.39 -9.61
N ASP A 650 9.12 7.50 -8.35
CA ASP A 650 9.15 8.74 -7.58
C ASP A 650 10.57 9.34 -7.56
N ALA A 651 11.57 8.56 -7.15
CA ALA A 651 12.97 9.00 -7.15
C ALA A 651 13.47 9.39 -8.56
N ALA A 652 13.02 8.70 -9.62
CA ALA A 652 13.38 9.04 -11.00
C ALA A 652 12.75 10.36 -11.44
N LEU A 653 11.47 10.59 -11.14
CA LEU A 653 10.73 11.80 -11.49
C LEU A 653 11.30 13.01 -10.76
N HIS A 654 11.64 12.89 -9.48
CA HIS A 654 12.38 13.93 -8.75
C HIS A 654 13.71 14.26 -9.44
N LYS A 655 14.51 13.27 -9.82
CA LYS A 655 15.77 13.48 -10.55
C LYS A 655 15.59 14.20 -11.88
N ILE A 656 14.53 13.88 -12.62
CA ILE A 656 14.22 14.52 -13.91
C ILE A 656 13.86 15.99 -13.69
N ARG A 657 13.06 16.30 -12.66
CA ARG A 657 12.69 17.68 -12.30
C ARG A 657 13.92 18.47 -11.85
N ASP A 658 14.75 17.92 -10.98
CA ASP A 658 16.01 18.52 -10.57
C ASP A 658 16.91 18.82 -11.78
N THR A 659 17.03 17.85 -12.71
CA THR A 659 17.81 18.02 -13.94
C THR A 659 17.24 19.15 -14.80
N SER A 660 15.92 19.23 -14.96
CA SER A 660 15.25 20.30 -15.70
C SER A 660 15.49 21.67 -15.05
N GLU A 661 15.40 21.74 -13.72
CA GLU A 661 15.67 22.95 -12.95
C GLU A 661 17.11 23.41 -13.12
N ILE A 662 18.10 22.51 -13.01
CA ILE A 662 19.53 22.82 -13.16
C ILE A 662 19.81 23.40 -14.56
N VAL A 663 19.29 22.77 -15.62
CA VAL A 663 19.44 23.27 -17.01
C VAL A 663 18.85 24.67 -17.15
N GLN A 664 17.70 24.90 -16.52
CA GLN A 664 17.01 26.18 -16.58
C GLN A 664 17.74 27.28 -15.79
N VAL A 665 18.25 26.97 -14.59
CA VAL A 665 19.06 27.88 -13.79
C VAL A 665 20.29 28.30 -14.60
N PHE A 666 21.00 27.32 -15.19
CA PHE A 666 22.15 27.59 -16.06
C PHE A 666 21.78 28.52 -17.22
N ALA A 667 20.68 28.24 -17.92
CA ALA A 667 20.17 29.09 -18.99
C ALA A 667 19.88 30.50 -18.48
N SER A 668 19.19 30.66 -17.35
CA SER A 668 18.83 31.97 -16.82
C SER A 668 20.05 32.82 -16.44
N GLU A 669 21.07 32.20 -15.81
CA GLU A 669 22.31 32.85 -15.39
C GLU A 669 23.13 33.36 -16.57
N HIS A 670 23.28 32.53 -17.61
CA HIS A 670 24.22 32.79 -18.70
C HIS A 670 23.56 33.40 -19.94
N LEU A 671 22.25 33.24 -20.14
CA LEU A 671 21.56 33.70 -21.35
C LEU A 671 20.71 34.94 -21.15
N LYS A 672 20.29 35.26 -19.91
CA LYS A 672 19.39 36.39 -19.55
C LYS A 672 18.16 36.54 -20.44
N THR A 673 17.76 35.51 -21.19
CA THR A 673 16.47 35.46 -21.87
C THR A 673 15.48 34.83 -20.90
N PRO A 674 14.43 35.54 -20.45
CA PRO A 674 13.30 34.84 -19.86
C PRO A 674 12.76 33.94 -20.98
N LEU A 675 12.70 32.63 -20.72
CA LEU A 675 12.21 31.57 -21.61
C LEU A 675 10.76 31.82 -22.08
N GLY A 676 10.54 32.86 -22.90
CA GLY A 676 9.22 33.42 -23.15
C GLY A 676 9.11 34.73 -23.94
N GLU A 677 10.18 35.41 -24.38
CA GLU A 677 9.97 36.59 -25.25
C GLU A 677 9.57 36.18 -26.68
N PRO A 678 8.45 36.69 -27.24
CA PRO A 678 8.06 36.42 -28.61
C PRO A 678 9.09 37.02 -29.58
N VAL A 679 9.62 36.20 -30.49
CA VAL A 679 10.41 36.72 -31.61
C VAL A 679 9.45 37.47 -32.52
N ARG A 680 9.75 38.76 -32.75
CA ARG A 680 8.97 39.60 -33.67
C ARG A 680 8.81 38.88 -35.00
N ALA A 681 7.56 38.78 -35.47
CA ALA A 681 7.08 38.26 -36.76
C ALA A 681 6.50 36.82 -36.85
N LYS A 682 6.23 36.09 -35.75
CA LYS A 682 5.44 34.85 -35.80
C LYS A 682 4.09 34.98 -35.08
N LYS A 683 3.02 34.42 -35.67
CA LYS A 683 1.67 34.35 -35.08
C LYS A 683 1.67 33.44 -33.84
N ASN A 684 0.83 33.78 -32.86
CA ASN A 684 0.58 32.97 -31.66
C ASN A 684 0.14 31.55 -32.08
N LYS A 685 0.86 30.53 -31.62
CA LYS A 685 0.44 29.13 -31.74
C LYS A 685 -0.50 28.78 -30.59
N THR A 686 -1.46 27.91 -30.87
CA THR A 686 -2.50 27.45 -29.93
C THR A 686 -2.07 26.25 -29.08
N THR A 687 -0.90 25.67 -29.34
CA THR A 687 -0.32 24.55 -28.60
C THR A 687 0.84 25.01 -27.72
N THR A 688 0.91 24.50 -26.49
CA THR A 688 1.98 24.74 -25.52
C THR A 688 3.34 24.38 -26.12
N GLU A 689 4.19 25.39 -26.38
CA GLU A 689 5.57 25.16 -26.82
C GLU A 689 6.35 24.51 -25.67
N LEU A 690 6.86 23.29 -25.90
CA LEU A 690 7.66 22.52 -24.94
C LEU A 690 8.88 23.34 -24.51
N TRP A 691 9.33 23.21 -23.27
CA TRP A 691 10.48 24.01 -22.77
C TRP A 691 11.76 23.74 -23.57
N LEU A 692 11.96 22.52 -24.07
CA LEU A 692 13.03 22.13 -24.99
C LEU A 692 12.92 22.80 -26.36
N GLU A 693 11.70 22.86 -26.92
CA GLU A 693 11.46 23.49 -28.23
C GLU A 693 11.78 25.00 -28.23
N LYS A 694 11.77 25.64 -27.05
CA LYS A 694 12.19 27.04 -26.89
C LYS A 694 13.68 27.25 -27.16
N PHE A 695 14.52 26.22 -27.03
CA PHE A 695 15.96 26.33 -27.30
C PHE A 695 16.31 26.27 -28.80
N TYR A 696 15.47 25.65 -29.64
CA TYR A 696 15.85 25.31 -31.03
C TYR A 696 15.03 26.03 -32.11
N LYS A 697 13.72 26.28 -31.91
CA LYS A 697 12.85 26.80 -33.00
C LYS A 697 13.05 28.29 -33.36
N LYS A 698 14.02 28.96 -32.73
CA LYS A 698 14.42 30.35 -33.03
C LYS A 698 15.91 30.37 -33.36
N THR A 699 16.24 30.49 -34.65
CA THR A 699 17.61 30.82 -35.09
C THR A 699 18.01 32.14 -34.44
N THR A 700 19.03 32.11 -33.58
CA THR A 700 19.60 33.33 -33.00
C THR A 700 21.01 33.52 -33.55
N ASN A 701 21.44 34.78 -33.70
CA ASN A 701 22.82 35.10 -34.08
C ASN A 701 23.78 35.10 -32.87
N LEU A 702 23.34 34.58 -31.72
CA LEU A 702 24.15 34.45 -30.51
C LEU A 702 24.85 33.08 -30.49
N PRO A 703 26.02 32.96 -29.86
CA PRO A 703 26.64 31.65 -29.65
C PRO A 703 25.65 30.74 -28.92
N GLU A 704 25.43 29.55 -29.47
CA GLU A 704 24.48 28.59 -28.93
C GLU A 704 24.98 28.10 -27.57
N PRO A 705 24.21 28.30 -26.49
CA PRO A 705 24.65 28.06 -25.12
C PRO A 705 24.73 26.59 -24.73
N PHE A 706 23.96 25.75 -25.43
CA PHE A 706 23.95 24.32 -25.25
C PHE A 706 24.45 23.68 -26.54
N PRO A 707 25.33 22.66 -26.45
CA PRO A 707 25.63 21.83 -27.61
C PRO A 707 24.34 21.30 -28.22
N HIS A 708 24.16 21.43 -29.53
CA HIS A 708 22.98 20.91 -30.24
C HIS A 708 22.74 19.42 -29.93
N GLU A 709 23.84 18.66 -29.88
CA GLU A 709 23.85 17.25 -29.52
C GLU A 709 23.29 16.98 -28.11
N LEU A 710 23.51 17.88 -27.13
CA LEU A 710 22.97 17.74 -25.78
C LEU A 710 21.44 17.88 -25.78
N VAL A 711 20.92 18.89 -26.49
CA VAL A 711 19.48 19.18 -26.54
C VAL A 711 18.75 18.07 -27.30
N GLU A 712 19.28 17.64 -28.45
CA GLU A 712 18.72 16.52 -29.23
C GLU A 712 18.73 15.22 -28.40
N ARG A 713 19.81 14.96 -27.65
CA ARG A 713 19.90 13.79 -26.78
C ARG A 713 18.90 13.86 -25.62
N LEU A 714 18.68 15.04 -25.03
CA LEU A 714 17.72 15.23 -23.94
C LEU A 714 16.28 15.11 -24.44
N GLU A 715 15.96 15.64 -25.62
CA GLU A 715 14.66 15.47 -26.27
C GLU A 715 14.39 13.98 -26.54
N LYS A 716 15.32 13.27 -27.15
CA LYS A 716 15.21 11.82 -27.37
C LYS A 716 15.06 11.03 -26.07
N TYR A 717 15.74 11.44 -25.00
CA TYR A 717 15.60 10.82 -23.69
C TYR A 717 14.18 11.01 -23.14
N LEU A 718 13.63 12.23 -23.17
CA LEU A 718 12.27 12.49 -22.70
C LEU A 718 11.21 11.78 -23.56
N ASP A 719 11.39 11.72 -24.87
CA ASP A 719 10.47 10.97 -25.76
C ASP A 719 10.47 9.47 -25.43
N ASN A 720 11.65 8.87 -25.20
CA ASN A 720 11.75 7.47 -24.79
C ASN A 720 11.14 7.23 -23.40
N LEU A 721 11.37 8.17 -22.48
CA LEU A 721 10.81 8.12 -21.13
C LEU A 721 9.28 8.23 -21.14
N GLU A 722 8.71 9.05 -22.03
CA GLU A 722 7.25 9.16 -22.20
C GLU A 722 6.64 7.80 -22.53
N GLU A 723 7.17 7.08 -23.52
CA GLU A 723 6.68 5.73 -23.86
C GLU A 723 6.95 4.73 -22.72
N GLN A 724 8.11 4.77 -22.06
CA GLN A 724 8.41 3.89 -20.92
C GLN A 724 7.41 4.08 -19.76
N LEU A 725 7.03 5.31 -19.45
CA LEU A 725 6.04 5.63 -18.41
C LEU A 725 4.62 5.23 -18.82
N VAL A 726 4.24 5.40 -20.09
CA VAL A 726 2.95 4.92 -20.59
C VAL A 726 2.87 3.39 -20.50
N ASP A 727 3.94 2.69 -20.89
CA ASP A 727 4.04 1.23 -20.78
C ASP A 727 4.01 0.78 -19.31
N LEU A 728 4.72 1.49 -18.42
CA LEU A 728 4.69 1.21 -16.99
C LEU A 728 3.27 1.34 -16.41
N SER A 729 2.52 2.36 -16.83
CA SER A 729 1.12 2.56 -16.42
C SER A 729 0.26 1.36 -16.83
N SER A 730 0.46 0.83 -18.05
CA SER A 730 -0.22 -0.38 -18.54
C SER A 730 0.16 -1.61 -17.71
N LEU A 731 1.46 -1.81 -17.45
CA LEU A 731 1.94 -2.96 -16.69
C LEU A 731 1.42 -2.96 -15.24
N LEU A 732 1.33 -1.78 -14.62
CA LEU A 732 0.76 -1.62 -13.28
C LEU A 732 -0.74 -1.91 -13.27
N TYR A 733 -1.48 -1.48 -14.31
CA TYR A 733 -2.91 -1.77 -14.45
C TYR A 733 -3.18 -3.28 -14.65
N ASP A 734 -2.39 -3.93 -15.51
CA ASP A 734 -2.52 -5.38 -15.80
C ASP A 734 -1.99 -6.28 -14.67
N HIS A 735 -1.56 -5.70 -13.55
CA HIS A 735 -0.94 -6.39 -12.41
C HIS A 735 0.36 -7.14 -12.76
N ARG A 736 1.07 -6.70 -13.80
CA ARG A 736 2.35 -7.27 -14.27
C ARG A 736 3.53 -6.67 -13.50
N LEU A 737 3.53 -6.90 -12.19
CA LEU A 737 4.47 -6.27 -11.26
C LEU A 737 5.94 -6.61 -11.53
N GLN A 738 6.24 -7.79 -12.09
CA GLN A 738 7.61 -8.16 -12.44
C GLN A 738 8.15 -7.35 -13.62
N ASP A 739 7.36 -7.21 -14.69
CA ASP A 739 7.77 -6.41 -15.85
C ASP A 739 7.82 -4.92 -15.50
N ALA A 740 6.87 -4.45 -14.69
CA ALA A 740 6.86 -3.09 -14.14
C ALA A 740 8.10 -2.80 -13.28
N HIS A 741 8.61 -3.79 -12.55
CA HIS A 741 9.86 -3.69 -11.79
C HIS A 741 11.08 -3.51 -12.68
N LEU A 742 11.16 -4.26 -13.78
CA LEU A 742 12.26 -4.13 -14.75
C LEU A 742 12.21 -2.76 -15.43
N ASN A 743 11.02 -2.36 -15.90
CA ASN A 743 10.80 -1.06 -16.53
C ASN A 743 11.14 0.11 -15.58
N SER A 744 10.64 0.10 -14.34
CA SER A 744 10.96 1.15 -13.34
C SER A 744 12.45 1.18 -12.95
N SER A 745 13.12 0.03 -12.93
CA SER A 745 14.57 -0.03 -12.73
C SER A 745 15.31 0.68 -13.86
N GLU A 746 14.90 0.45 -15.11
CA GLU A 746 15.48 1.07 -16.28
C GLU A 746 15.25 2.59 -16.28
N ILE A 747 14.03 3.03 -15.96
CA ILE A 747 13.69 4.45 -15.81
C ILE A 747 14.60 5.12 -14.79
N LEU A 748 14.73 4.53 -13.59
CA LEU A 748 15.57 5.09 -12.53
C LEU A 748 17.04 5.13 -12.95
N GLN A 749 17.59 4.04 -13.50
CA GLN A 749 18.98 4.02 -13.97
C GLN A 749 19.22 5.09 -15.04
N SER A 750 18.34 5.16 -16.04
CA SER A 750 18.43 6.11 -17.15
C SER A 750 18.34 7.57 -16.66
N SER A 751 17.51 7.84 -15.66
CA SER A 751 17.42 9.17 -15.02
C SER A 751 18.72 9.55 -14.29
N ILE A 752 19.35 8.62 -13.56
CA ILE A 752 20.63 8.85 -12.88
C ILE A 752 21.74 9.15 -13.89
N PHE A 753 21.85 8.34 -14.95
CA PHE A 753 22.84 8.56 -16.00
C PHE A 753 22.65 9.90 -16.71
N THR A 754 21.40 10.27 -16.99
CA THR A 754 21.07 11.52 -17.66
C THR A 754 21.39 12.72 -16.79
N GLN A 755 21.00 12.69 -15.50
CA GLN A 755 21.36 13.72 -14.52
C GLN A 755 22.89 13.94 -14.48
N GLN A 756 23.66 12.86 -14.32
CA GLN A 756 25.13 12.93 -14.29
C GLN A 756 25.73 13.49 -15.60
N TYR A 757 25.21 13.05 -16.74
CA TYR A 757 25.67 13.55 -18.05
C TYR A 757 25.39 15.05 -18.21
N VAL A 758 24.18 15.50 -17.87
CA VAL A 758 23.79 16.90 -17.93
C VAL A 758 24.68 17.74 -17.00
N GLU A 759 24.84 17.33 -15.73
CA GLU A 759 25.71 18.02 -14.78
C GLU A 759 27.16 18.15 -15.29
N HIS A 760 27.71 17.08 -15.87
CA HIS A 760 29.06 17.08 -16.44
C HIS A 760 29.18 18.08 -17.60
N VAL A 761 28.23 18.06 -18.54
CA VAL A 761 28.24 18.97 -19.70
C VAL A 761 28.07 20.42 -19.24
N LEU A 762 27.13 20.70 -18.33
CA LEU A 762 26.92 22.04 -17.79
C LEU A 762 28.14 22.55 -17.03
N SER A 763 28.84 21.69 -16.28
CA SER A 763 30.09 22.06 -15.61
C SER A 763 31.18 22.44 -16.62
N SER A 764 31.36 21.63 -17.67
CA SER A 764 32.31 21.92 -18.76
C SER A 764 31.97 23.24 -19.49
N GLU A 765 30.71 23.45 -19.85
CA GLU A 765 30.28 24.68 -20.51
C GLU A 765 30.40 25.90 -19.59
N LYS A 766 30.11 25.76 -18.29
CA LYS A 766 30.34 26.82 -17.30
C LYS A 766 31.82 27.23 -17.24
N GLU A 767 32.75 26.29 -17.34
CA GLU A 767 34.19 26.59 -17.40
C GLU A 767 34.58 27.29 -18.69
N LYS A 768 34.05 26.86 -19.85
CA LYS A 768 34.28 27.54 -21.13
C LYS A 768 33.74 28.97 -21.12
N MET A 769 32.58 29.20 -20.50
CA MET A 769 31.96 30.52 -20.45
C MET A 769 32.65 31.50 -19.48
N LYS A 770 33.50 31.04 -18.55
CA LYS A 770 34.29 31.93 -17.67
C LYS A 770 35.20 32.89 -18.45
N CYS A 771 35.63 32.55 -19.67
CA CYS A 771 36.52 33.40 -20.48
C CYS A 771 35.77 34.48 -21.28
N CYS A 772 34.44 34.40 -21.38
CA CYS A 772 33.63 35.27 -22.24
C CYS A 772 32.77 36.22 -21.39
N LYS A 773 32.96 37.54 -21.56
CA LYS A 773 32.07 38.55 -20.99
C LYS A 773 30.98 38.88 -22.00
N ILE A 774 29.74 38.47 -21.73
CA ILE A 774 28.60 38.80 -22.60
C ILE A 774 28.26 40.29 -22.40
N GLU A 775 28.57 41.13 -23.39
CA GLU A 775 28.14 42.52 -23.45
C GLU A 775 26.86 42.65 -24.26
N TYR A 776 25.77 43.01 -23.59
CA TYR A 776 24.47 43.20 -24.21
C TYR A 776 24.38 44.59 -24.84
N LYS A 777 24.24 44.66 -26.16
CA LYS A 777 23.73 45.89 -26.80
C LYS A 777 22.23 45.97 -26.54
N TYR A 778 21.81 46.90 -25.69
CA TYR A 778 20.40 47.27 -25.60
C TYR A 778 19.86 47.56 -27.01
N PRO A 779 18.68 47.03 -27.39
CA PRO A 779 18.07 47.39 -28.66
C PRO A 779 17.92 48.91 -28.67
N TYR A 780 18.49 49.56 -29.69
CA TYR A 780 18.36 51.00 -29.90
C TYR A 780 16.88 51.36 -29.75
N HIS A 781 16.53 52.12 -28.71
CA HIS A 781 15.16 52.59 -28.50
C HIS A 781 14.74 53.32 -29.78
N SER A 782 13.87 52.69 -30.58
CA SER A 782 13.23 53.37 -31.69
C SER A 782 12.51 54.58 -31.12
N SER A 783 12.68 55.74 -31.74
CA SER A 783 12.01 57.01 -31.39
C SER A 783 10.49 56.86 -31.22
N GLN A 784 9.90 55.78 -31.77
CA GLN A 784 8.50 55.39 -31.54
C GLN A 784 8.14 55.19 -30.06
N THR A 785 9.01 54.66 -29.19
CA THR A 785 8.65 54.46 -27.76
C THR A 785 8.47 55.79 -27.03
N TYR A 786 9.28 56.80 -27.38
CA TYR A 786 9.12 58.16 -26.87
C TYR A 786 7.90 58.86 -27.48
N VAL A 787 7.57 58.60 -28.75
CA VAL A 787 6.35 59.12 -29.39
C VAL A 787 5.09 58.51 -28.77
N TYR A 788 5.05 57.20 -28.56
CA TYR A 788 3.92 56.53 -27.89
C TYR A 788 3.81 56.92 -26.41
N GLY A 789 4.93 57.06 -25.71
CA GLY A 789 4.97 57.61 -24.35
C GLY A 789 4.44 59.05 -24.31
N GLY A 790 4.81 59.88 -25.29
CA GLY A 790 4.30 61.24 -25.44
C GLY A 790 2.80 61.30 -25.76
N ILE A 791 2.29 60.40 -26.61
CA ILE A 791 0.86 60.29 -26.93
C ILE A 791 0.06 59.84 -25.71
N LEU A 792 0.56 58.87 -24.93
CA LEU A 792 -0.08 58.42 -23.70
C LEU A 792 -0.07 59.51 -22.62
N LEU A 793 1.03 60.23 -22.47
CA LEU A 793 1.13 61.34 -21.53
C LEU A 793 0.20 62.49 -21.93
N ALA A 794 0.15 62.84 -23.22
CA ALA A 794 -0.77 63.84 -23.75
C ALA A 794 -2.23 63.41 -23.56
N GLY A 795 -2.55 62.15 -23.83
CA GLY A 795 -3.88 61.56 -23.59
C GLY A 795 -4.27 61.62 -22.12
N PHE A 796 -3.34 61.30 -21.21
CA PHE A 796 -3.57 61.38 -19.77
C PHE A 796 -3.80 62.82 -19.31
N VAL A 797 -3.02 63.79 -19.81
CA VAL A 797 -3.19 65.22 -19.50
C VAL A 797 -4.53 65.75 -20.03
N VAL A 798 -4.93 65.39 -21.24
CA VAL A 798 -6.23 65.78 -21.81
C VAL A 798 -7.38 65.15 -21.00
N TYR A 799 -7.28 63.87 -20.65
CA TYR A 799 -8.27 63.19 -19.83
C TYR A 799 -8.39 63.82 -18.42
N PHE A 800 -7.26 64.16 -17.81
CA PHE A 800 -7.22 64.86 -16.52
C PHE A 800 -7.81 66.27 -16.59
N LEU A 801 -7.51 67.04 -17.64
CA LEU A 801 -8.09 68.37 -17.85
C LEU A 801 -9.60 68.31 -18.11
N VAL A 802 -10.06 67.34 -18.91
CA VAL A 802 -11.49 67.12 -19.13
C VAL A 802 -12.17 66.79 -17.80
N ILE A 803 -11.64 65.89 -16.98
CA ILE A 803 -12.24 65.58 -15.66
C ILE A 803 -12.19 66.80 -14.74
N PHE A 804 -11.08 67.54 -14.70
CA PHE A 804 -10.92 68.71 -13.83
C PHE A 804 -11.88 69.86 -14.18
N PHE A 805 -12.15 70.09 -15.47
CA PHE A 805 -13.04 71.15 -15.93
C PHE A 805 -14.49 70.70 -16.18
N SER A 806 -14.76 69.40 -16.28
CA SER A 806 -16.13 68.86 -16.47
C SER A 806 -16.80 68.44 -15.16
N ASN A 807 -16.14 68.63 -14.01
CA ASN A 807 -16.73 68.34 -12.71
C ASN A 807 -17.50 69.57 -12.19
N PRO A 808 -18.85 69.57 -12.19
CA PRO A 808 -19.64 70.73 -11.80
C PRO A 808 -19.88 70.71 -10.28
N VAL A 809 -18.80 70.69 -9.49
CA VAL A 809 -18.86 70.98 -8.04
C VAL A 809 -17.60 71.74 -7.64
N ARG A 810 -17.61 73.05 -7.92
CA ARG A 810 -17.00 74.06 -7.05
C ARG A 810 -18.08 75.08 -6.72
N ILE A 811 -18.81 74.78 -5.66
CA ILE A 811 -18.94 75.67 -4.52
C ILE A 811 -18.50 74.85 -3.30
#